data_AF-A0A960YIX4-F1
#
_entry.id   AF-A0A960YIX4-F1
#
_cell.length_a   1.000
_cell.length_b   1.000
_cell.length_c   1.000
_cell.angle_alpha   90.00
_cell.angle_beta   90.00
_cell.angle_gamma   90.00
#
_symmetry.space_group_name_H-M   'P 1'
#
loop_
_entity.id
_entity.type
_entity.pdbx_description
1 polymer ?
#
loop_
_entity_poly.entity_id
_entity_poly.type
_entity_poly.pdbx_seq_one_letter_code
_entity_poly.pdbx_strand_id
1 'polypeptide(L)'
;MKRALPLLAVLALVASALPAAAYTPEETSYLRRHVVLVDGRGRPLDPATGKRLDAPGSTLTFESHLDSLLGNIRRQGESGHRDVLLFVHGGLNSFDGSRERALRVGPAMEEAGYQPLFLIWSSNLLVGLKDQAARARNDVHVNPVLNGLYFVSLLPSVVVRGVGRMPEVYPLQLSEDLSTMSSTFFTWQTDVRRIYEAAMEDAKRGEADRLEMSWPIDDRPGKVRMFGRGALWARTFPLRIVTSPFITELGASAWHSMRSRSQAMFRRPDEFTYQKGDSSGLRRYDGGGGGGLTRYVNAFADSLASARQQGRDYSLTLVGHSMGTIIISEVLRRWPELPYSRIIFMAAACSIREAEVGLIPALRRNHSLEFYNLSLHPEAESREMNYGDLPHRGTLLTWIDNFYSTRESFPDRTLGRWNNIALATSIFPDDVRGQVHLKAFGLGRNPSPRPDDRLLPYAPGYPGPQRHGDFSDYAFWSDDFLAPEGRRTTSSPRAWRLATRAGLQRCYREGDWGWMGELGVGARVDQGLTVALTGRMALGSSGYPEPPLPTAGESSWRSLGLNFDYENKRISSDTFVGWGRRGWKDGGESRHWNCLVIAPAESYVHPLFGSLAAQLGLGYRFVWMEGRHGFREHGQSGWTYRLALQLGSRGPAWSP
;
A
#
# COMPACT_ATOMS: atom_id res chain seq x y z
N MET A 1 10.11 -17.33 34.56
CA MET A 1 8.90 -17.43 33.71
C MET A 1 7.59 -17.07 34.42
N LYS A 2 7.28 -17.54 35.64
CA LYS A 2 6.00 -17.28 36.34
C LYS A 2 5.64 -15.79 36.58
N ARG A 3 6.60 -14.86 36.50
CA ARG A 3 6.38 -13.40 36.69
C ARG A 3 6.29 -12.58 35.39
N ALA A 4 6.70 -13.13 34.24
CA ALA A 4 6.82 -12.34 32.99
C ALA A 4 5.52 -12.32 32.17
N LEU A 5 4.79 -13.44 32.13
CA LEU A 5 3.51 -13.54 31.41
C LEU A 5 2.41 -12.62 31.98
N PRO A 6 2.17 -12.56 33.30
CA PRO A 6 1.17 -11.64 33.85
C PRO A 6 1.56 -10.17 33.67
N LEU A 7 2.86 -9.83 33.70
CA LEU A 7 3.32 -8.47 33.48
C LEU A 7 3.08 -8.00 32.03
N LEU A 8 3.30 -8.86 31.04
CA LEU A 8 3.00 -8.57 29.63
C LEU A 8 1.48 -8.44 29.38
N ALA A 9 0.67 -9.28 30.01
CA ALA A 9 -0.78 -9.18 29.93
C ALA A 9 -1.31 -7.90 30.59
N VAL A 10 -0.76 -7.49 31.73
CA VAL A 10 -1.10 -6.24 32.43
C VAL A 10 -0.63 -5.02 31.65
N LEU A 11 0.59 -5.03 31.08
CA LEU A 11 1.09 -3.93 30.24
C LEU A 11 0.27 -3.78 28.95
N ALA A 12 -0.15 -4.88 28.32
CA ALA A 12 -1.07 -4.84 27.19
C ALA A 12 -2.46 -4.32 27.58
N LEU A 13 -2.93 -4.62 28.79
CA LEU A 13 -4.19 -4.09 29.32
C LEU A 13 -4.10 -2.59 29.61
N VAL A 14 -3.03 -2.13 30.26
CA VAL A 14 -2.81 -0.73 30.63
C VAL A 14 -2.57 0.14 29.40
N ALA A 15 -1.80 -0.34 28.41
CA ALA A 15 -1.60 0.37 27.14
C ALA A 15 -2.91 0.53 26.34
N SER A 16 -3.90 -0.36 26.52
CA SER A 16 -5.21 -0.27 25.88
C SER A 16 -6.20 0.68 26.57
N ALA A 17 -5.84 1.24 27.74
CA ALA A 17 -6.73 2.04 28.58
C ALA A 17 -6.43 3.54 28.57
N LEU A 18 -5.38 3.99 27.87
CA LEU A 18 -5.15 5.42 27.68
C LEU A 18 -6.26 5.98 26.76
N PRO A 19 -6.95 7.06 27.18
CA PRO A 19 -7.94 7.70 26.31
C PRO A 19 -7.24 8.14 25.03
N ALA A 20 -7.79 7.75 23.88
CA ALA A 20 -7.31 8.24 22.60
C ALA A 20 -7.34 9.77 22.61
N ALA A 21 -6.29 10.40 22.09
CA ALA A 21 -6.27 11.85 21.91
C ALA A 21 -7.52 12.25 21.09
N ALA A 22 -8.18 13.33 21.49
CA ALA A 22 -9.30 13.85 20.72
C ALA A 22 -8.79 14.33 19.34
N TYR A 23 -9.46 13.91 18.28
CA TYR A 23 -9.19 14.41 16.93
C TYR A 23 -9.49 15.91 16.86
N THR A 24 -8.71 16.63 16.07
CA THR A 24 -8.98 18.04 15.76
C THR A 24 -10.33 18.18 15.03
N PRO A 25 -10.92 19.39 14.99
CA PRO A 25 -12.15 19.63 14.22
C PRO A 25 -12.01 19.27 12.74
N GLU A 26 -10.84 19.53 12.14
CA GLU A 26 -10.54 19.23 10.75
C GLU A 26 -10.49 17.71 10.50
N GLU A 27 -9.74 16.97 11.33
CA GLU A 27 -9.69 15.51 11.26
C GLU A 27 -11.06 14.87 11.51
N THR A 28 -11.84 15.39 12.46
CA THR A 28 -13.22 14.96 12.72
C THR A 28 -14.10 15.12 11.48
N SER A 29 -13.98 16.28 10.83
CA SER A 29 -14.70 16.60 9.61
C SER A 29 -14.29 15.69 8.45
N TYR A 30 -12.99 15.42 8.33
CA TYR A 30 -12.44 14.48 7.35
C TYR A 30 -12.98 13.06 7.56
N LEU A 31 -12.86 12.53 8.78
CA LEU A 31 -13.33 11.18 9.11
C LEU A 31 -14.82 10.99 8.76
N ARG A 32 -15.67 11.98 9.06
CA ARG A 32 -17.12 11.93 8.75
C ARG A 32 -17.48 12.08 7.26
N ARG A 33 -16.52 12.44 6.41
CA ARG A 33 -16.69 12.53 4.94
C ARG A 33 -16.09 11.35 4.19
N HIS A 34 -15.18 10.62 4.83
CA HIS A 34 -14.37 9.59 4.16
C HIS A 34 -14.40 8.23 4.85
N VAL A 35 -15.02 8.07 6.02
CA VAL A 35 -14.95 6.82 6.78
C VAL A 35 -16.34 6.26 7.07
N VAL A 36 -16.54 5.00 6.74
CA VAL A 36 -17.62 4.17 7.25
C VAL A 36 -17.07 3.33 8.40
N LEU A 37 -17.57 3.55 9.62
CA LEU A 37 -17.14 2.81 10.81
C LEU A 37 -18.26 1.86 11.25
N VAL A 38 -17.93 0.57 11.41
CA VAL A 38 -18.88 -0.48 11.82
C VAL A 38 -18.33 -1.30 12.98
N ASP A 39 -19.15 -1.54 14.01
CA ASP A 39 -18.77 -2.36 15.15
C ASP A 39 -18.77 -3.87 14.84
N GLY A 40 -18.31 -4.68 15.81
CA GLY A 40 -18.29 -6.14 15.67
C GLY A 40 -19.69 -6.79 15.62
N ARG A 41 -20.77 -6.03 15.76
CA ARG A 41 -22.17 -6.49 15.64
C ARG A 41 -22.82 -5.96 14.36
N GLY A 42 -22.05 -5.33 13.49
CA GLY A 42 -22.58 -4.73 12.27
C GLY A 42 -23.33 -3.43 12.49
N ARG A 43 -23.15 -2.73 13.62
CA ARG A 43 -23.82 -1.45 13.88
C ARG A 43 -22.96 -0.28 13.44
N PRO A 44 -23.56 0.75 12.81
CA PRO A 44 -22.81 1.91 12.36
C PRO A 44 -22.38 2.79 13.54
N LEU A 45 -21.14 3.26 13.50
CA LEU A 45 -20.53 4.12 14.51
C LEU A 45 -20.13 5.47 13.89
N ASP A 46 -20.09 6.52 14.71
CA ASP A 46 -19.52 7.81 14.35
C ASP A 46 -18.01 7.64 14.18
N PRO A 47 -17.46 7.92 12.98
CA PRO A 47 -16.04 7.75 12.73
C PRO A 47 -15.13 8.55 13.67
N ALA A 48 -15.57 9.70 14.18
CA ALA A 48 -14.74 10.54 15.04
C ALA A 48 -14.77 10.05 16.50
N THR A 49 -15.95 9.65 17.00
CA THR A 49 -16.14 9.35 18.43
C THR A 49 -16.21 7.86 18.76
N GLY A 50 -16.44 7.00 17.76
CA GLY A 50 -16.70 5.56 17.95
C GLY A 50 -18.05 5.26 18.62
N LYS A 51 -18.90 6.27 18.85
CA LYS A 51 -20.23 6.09 19.43
C LYS A 51 -21.22 5.59 18.39
N ARG A 52 -22.23 4.85 18.82
CA ARG A 52 -23.29 4.31 17.95
C ARG A 52 -24.12 5.42 17.32
N LEU A 53 -24.28 5.39 16.00
CA LEU A 53 -25.11 6.35 15.25
C LEU A 53 -26.61 6.09 15.42
N ASP A 54 -26.98 4.87 15.83
CA ASP A 54 -28.35 4.45 16.09
C ASP A 54 -28.74 4.56 17.59
N ALA A 55 -27.88 5.14 18.43
CA ALA A 55 -28.17 5.32 19.84
C ALA A 55 -29.02 6.59 20.08
N PRO A 56 -30.02 6.54 20.99
CA PRO A 56 -30.74 7.73 21.43
C PRO A 56 -29.78 8.80 21.96
N GLY A 57 -29.95 10.05 21.53
CA GLY A 57 -29.09 11.16 21.92
C GLY A 57 -27.73 11.22 21.22
N SER A 58 -27.53 10.42 20.15
CA SER A 58 -26.36 10.59 19.28
C SER A 58 -26.36 11.99 18.66
N THR A 59 -25.22 12.68 18.72
CA THR A 59 -25.04 14.01 18.10
C THR A 59 -24.98 13.93 16.58
N LEU A 60 -24.63 12.76 16.02
CA LEU A 60 -24.63 12.48 14.59
C LEU A 60 -25.53 11.27 14.35
N THR A 61 -26.58 11.43 13.54
CA THR A 61 -27.44 10.30 13.16
C THR A 61 -26.81 9.52 12.01
N PHE A 62 -27.29 8.29 11.78
CA PHE A 62 -26.85 7.51 10.63
C PHE A 62 -27.15 8.23 9.32
N GLU A 63 -28.35 8.80 9.20
CA GLU A 63 -28.83 9.49 8.01
C GLU A 63 -28.00 10.74 7.72
N SER A 64 -27.71 11.55 8.75
CA SER A 64 -26.84 12.73 8.60
C SER A 64 -25.41 12.36 8.21
N HIS A 65 -24.88 11.26 8.75
CA HIS A 65 -23.57 10.77 8.37
C HIS A 65 -23.54 10.27 6.92
N LEU A 66 -24.55 9.50 6.52
CA LEU A 66 -24.71 9.02 5.15
C LEU A 66 -24.82 10.18 4.16
N ASP A 67 -25.62 11.21 4.47
CA ASP A 67 -25.75 12.41 3.65
C ASP A 67 -24.42 13.16 3.53
N SER A 68 -23.60 13.19 4.59
CA SER A 68 -22.25 13.78 4.55
C SER A 68 -21.34 13.01 3.58
N LEU A 69 -21.34 11.67 3.62
CA LEU A 69 -20.56 10.83 2.70
C LEU A 69 -21.01 11.02 1.25
N LEU A 70 -22.31 10.85 0.98
CA LEU A 70 -22.86 10.96 -0.38
C LEU A 70 -22.75 12.37 -0.93
N GLY A 71 -22.98 13.39 -0.09
CA GLY A 71 -22.79 14.79 -0.45
C GLY A 71 -21.34 15.09 -0.84
N ASN A 72 -20.36 14.47 -0.17
CA ASN A 72 -18.96 14.62 -0.53
C ASN A 72 -18.64 14.00 -1.91
N ILE A 73 -19.11 12.78 -2.15
CA ILE A 73 -18.97 12.09 -3.45
C ILE A 73 -19.62 12.90 -4.59
N ARG A 74 -20.79 13.50 -4.34
CA ARG A 74 -21.48 14.36 -5.33
C ARG A 74 -20.66 15.61 -5.65
N ARG A 75 -20.17 16.32 -4.62
CA ARG A 75 -19.34 17.53 -4.80
C ARG A 75 -18.04 17.24 -5.56
N GLN A 76 -17.38 16.12 -5.27
CA GLN A 76 -16.20 15.72 -6.03
C GLN A 76 -16.53 15.30 -7.47
N GLY A 77 -17.67 14.63 -7.69
CA GLY A 77 -18.15 14.34 -9.03
C GLY A 77 -18.39 15.60 -9.88
N GLU A 78 -18.79 16.70 -9.26
CA GLU A 78 -18.98 18.01 -9.90
C GLU A 78 -17.66 18.71 -10.25
N SER A 79 -16.59 18.45 -9.50
CA SER A 79 -15.24 18.92 -9.84
C SER A 79 -14.51 18.03 -10.85
N GLY A 80 -15.18 16.99 -11.37
CA GLY A 80 -14.63 16.07 -12.37
C GLY A 80 -13.99 14.80 -11.79
N HIS A 81 -13.93 14.67 -10.47
CA HIS A 81 -13.43 13.48 -9.78
C HIS A 81 -14.55 12.45 -9.64
N ARG A 82 -14.64 11.53 -10.60
CA ARG A 82 -15.70 10.51 -10.66
C ARG A 82 -15.23 9.11 -10.23
N ASP A 83 -13.98 8.99 -9.80
CA ASP A 83 -13.36 7.74 -9.36
C ASP A 83 -13.47 7.61 -7.84
N VAL A 84 -14.35 6.75 -7.35
CA VAL A 84 -14.49 6.44 -5.92
C VAL A 84 -13.61 5.24 -5.57
N LEU A 85 -12.80 5.36 -4.53
CA LEU A 85 -11.95 4.27 -4.05
C LEU A 85 -12.41 3.81 -2.66
N LEU A 86 -12.96 2.61 -2.58
CA LEU A 86 -13.33 1.96 -1.31
C LEU A 86 -12.16 1.11 -0.80
N PHE A 87 -11.51 1.54 0.27
CA PHE A 87 -10.47 0.77 0.95
C PHE A 87 -11.03 0.06 2.19
N VAL A 88 -10.83 -1.24 2.26
CA VAL A 88 -11.19 -2.09 3.40
C VAL A 88 -9.94 -2.70 4.01
N HIS A 89 -9.65 -2.36 5.26
CA HIS A 89 -8.45 -2.82 5.95
C HIS A 89 -8.54 -4.30 6.39
N GLY A 90 -7.38 -4.87 6.71
CA GLY A 90 -7.21 -6.23 7.18
C GLY A 90 -7.59 -6.51 8.64
N GLY A 91 -7.37 -7.76 9.05
CA GLY A 91 -7.48 -8.19 10.45
C GLY A 91 -6.50 -7.49 11.39
N LEU A 92 -6.74 -7.60 12.70
CA LEU A 92 -5.83 -7.16 13.78
C LEU A 92 -5.60 -5.63 13.86
N ASN A 93 -6.44 -4.81 13.24
CA ASN A 93 -6.36 -3.36 13.35
C ASN A 93 -7.28 -2.84 14.47
N SER A 94 -6.81 -1.86 15.23
CA SER A 94 -7.67 -1.06 16.12
C SER A 94 -8.45 -0.02 15.32
N PHE A 95 -9.52 0.52 15.91
CA PHE A 95 -10.24 1.63 15.30
C PHE A 95 -9.36 2.86 15.18
N ASP A 96 -8.60 3.21 16.22
CA ASP A 96 -7.66 4.34 16.21
C ASP A 96 -6.61 4.22 15.11
N GLY A 97 -5.88 3.10 15.06
CA GLY A 97 -4.84 2.92 14.05
C GLY A 97 -5.38 2.91 12.62
N SER A 98 -6.64 2.48 12.42
CA SER A 98 -7.30 2.54 11.12
C SER A 98 -7.74 3.96 10.75
N ARG A 99 -8.16 4.77 11.72
CA ARG A 99 -8.53 6.18 11.53
C ARG A 99 -7.31 7.05 11.26
N GLU A 100 -6.24 6.85 12.04
CA GLU A 100 -4.93 7.46 11.78
C GLU A 100 -4.41 7.11 10.38
N ARG A 101 -4.61 5.86 9.93
CA ARG A 101 -4.29 5.47 8.55
C ARG A 101 -5.14 6.23 7.53
N ALA A 102 -6.45 6.37 7.75
CA ALA A 102 -7.33 7.11 6.85
C ALA A 102 -6.91 8.58 6.72
N LEU A 103 -6.55 9.22 7.84
CA LEU A 103 -6.05 10.59 7.89
C LEU A 103 -4.69 10.74 7.20
N ARG A 104 -3.80 9.74 7.33
CA ARG A 104 -2.47 9.74 6.71
C ARG A 104 -2.51 9.48 5.20
N VAL A 105 -3.26 8.47 4.78
CA VAL A 105 -3.22 7.93 3.40
C VAL A 105 -4.24 8.60 2.50
N GLY A 106 -5.39 9.01 3.05
CA GLY A 106 -6.49 9.53 2.27
C GLY A 106 -6.19 10.81 1.49
N PRO A 107 -5.48 11.82 2.04
CA PRO A 107 -5.08 13.00 1.27
C PRO A 107 -4.23 12.67 0.04
N ALA A 108 -3.38 11.65 0.10
CA ALA A 108 -2.57 11.20 -1.04
C ALA A 108 -3.42 10.50 -2.13
N MET A 109 -4.52 9.85 -1.74
CA MET A 109 -5.51 9.31 -2.69
C MET A 109 -6.30 10.43 -3.37
N GLU A 110 -6.69 11.46 -2.62
CA GLU A 110 -7.35 12.66 -3.17
C GLU A 110 -6.44 13.38 -4.16
N GLU A 111 -5.16 13.54 -3.83
CA GLU A 111 -4.17 14.12 -4.75
C GLU A 111 -3.99 13.27 -6.02
N ALA A 112 -4.10 11.94 -5.90
CA ALA A 112 -4.11 11.03 -7.05
C ALA A 112 -5.42 11.05 -7.86
N GLY A 113 -6.41 11.82 -7.43
CA GLY A 113 -7.66 12.08 -8.12
C GLY A 113 -8.81 11.15 -7.74
N TYR A 114 -8.67 10.37 -6.67
CA TYR A 114 -9.73 9.50 -6.15
C TYR A 114 -10.54 10.20 -5.05
N GLN A 115 -11.81 9.82 -4.91
CA GLN A 115 -12.62 10.07 -3.72
C GLN A 115 -12.44 8.89 -2.75
N PRO A 116 -11.57 8.97 -1.73
CA PRO A 116 -11.34 7.83 -0.86
C PRO A 116 -12.50 7.64 0.10
N LEU A 117 -12.88 6.38 0.28
CA LEU A 117 -13.83 5.89 1.27
C LEU A 117 -13.18 4.74 2.02
N PHE A 118 -13.06 4.85 3.34
CA PHE A 118 -12.44 3.84 4.20
C PHE A 118 -13.53 3.09 4.95
N LEU A 119 -13.59 1.78 4.79
CA LEU A 119 -14.38 0.93 5.66
C LEU A 119 -13.51 0.46 6.83
N ILE A 120 -13.84 0.96 8.01
CA ILE A 120 -13.19 0.59 9.27
C ILE A 120 -14.13 -0.31 10.07
N TRP A 121 -13.61 -1.44 10.52
CA TRP A 121 -14.39 -2.44 11.24
C TRP A 121 -13.61 -3.07 12.41
N SER A 122 -14.35 -3.65 13.36
CA SER A 122 -13.76 -4.18 14.60
C SER A 122 -13.00 -5.50 14.38
N SER A 123 -11.77 -5.37 13.89
CA SER A 123 -10.90 -6.49 13.56
C SER A 123 -9.87 -6.83 14.66
N ASN A 124 -9.94 -6.17 15.81
CA ASN A 124 -8.99 -6.36 16.91
C ASN A 124 -9.16 -7.74 17.58
N LEU A 125 -8.03 -8.47 17.67
CA LEU A 125 -7.89 -9.78 18.33
C LEU A 125 -8.39 -9.79 19.76
N LEU A 126 -7.97 -8.81 20.56
CA LEU A 126 -8.29 -8.77 21.99
C LEU A 126 -9.77 -8.51 22.22
N VAL A 127 -10.39 -7.71 21.36
CA VAL A 127 -11.85 -7.52 21.38
C VAL A 127 -12.53 -8.84 21.02
N GLY A 128 -11.97 -9.61 20.07
CA GLY A 128 -12.39 -10.98 19.74
C GLY A 128 -12.39 -11.91 20.96
N LEU A 129 -11.26 -11.99 21.65
CA LEU A 129 -11.09 -12.82 22.85
C LEU A 129 -11.98 -12.35 24.00
N LYS A 130 -12.13 -11.04 24.21
CA LYS A 130 -13.05 -10.48 25.21
C LYS A 130 -14.51 -10.81 24.87
N ASP A 131 -14.91 -10.67 23.61
CA ASP A 131 -16.26 -11.02 23.18
C ASP A 131 -16.52 -12.52 23.34
N GLN A 132 -15.53 -13.39 23.06
CA GLN A 132 -15.65 -14.83 23.30
C GLN A 132 -15.64 -15.21 24.78
N ALA A 133 -14.90 -14.48 25.61
CA ALA A 133 -14.93 -14.66 27.05
C ALA A 133 -16.27 -14.22 27.64
N ALA A 134 -16.84 -13.13 27.10
CA ALA A 134 -18.08 -12.52 27.57
C ALA A 134 -19.34 -13.09 26.90
N ARG A 135 -19.22 -13.96 25.89
CA ARG A 135 -20.36 -14.61 25.22
C ARG A 135 -20.01 -16.07 25.03
N ALA A 136 -20.80 -16.98 25.60
CA ALA A 136 -20.64 -18.39 25.29
C ALA A 136 -20.73 -18.60 23.78
N ARG A 137 -20.03 -19.64 23.31
CA ARG A 137 -20.05 -20.14 21.93
C ARG A 137 -21.45 -20.02 21.32
N ASN A 138 -21.54 -19.50 20.09
CA ASN A 138 -22.72 -19.45 19.23
C ASN A 138 -23.69 -18.26 19.44
N ASP A 139 -23.16 -17.06 19.73
CA ASP A 139 -23.95 -15.81 19.78
C ASP A 139 -25.08 -15.78 20.83
N VAL A 140 -25.10 -16.73 21.78
CA VAL A 140 -26.08 -16.77 22.86
C VAL A 140 -25.63 -15.86 24.01
N HIS A 141 -26.49 -14.92 24.37
CA HIS A 141 -26.28 -14.08 25.55
C HIS A 141 -26.45 -14.90 26.83
N VAL A 142 -25.34 -15.18 27.51
CA VAL A 142 -25.30 -15.81 28.83
C VAL A 142 -25.12 -14.73 29.91
N ASN A 143 -25.62 -15.03 31.11
CA ASN A 143 -25.46 -14.17 32.28
C ASN A 143 -23.95 -13.85 32.52
N PRO A 144 -23.58 -12.58 32.78
CA PRO A 144 -22.19 -12.17 33.04
C PRO A 144 -21.44 -13.02 34.08
N VAL A 145 -22.12 -13.48 35.13
CA VAL A 145 -21.51 -14.32 36.18
C VAL A 145 -21.11 -15.68 35.63
N LEU A 146 -22.00 -16.31 34.82
CA LEU A 146 -21.70 -17.58 34.18
C LEU A 146 -20.58 -17.44 33.14
N ASN A 147 -20.48 -16.30 32.46
CA ASN A 147 -19.38 -16.02 31.52
C ASN A 147 -18.01 -16.04 32.19
N GLY A 148 -17.89 -15.48 33.41
CA GLY A 148 -16.65 -15.55 34.18
C GLY A 148 -16.22 -16.99 34.45
N LEU A 149 -17.16 -17.86 34.84
CA LEU A 149 -16.91 -19.28 35.06
C LEU A 149 -16.57 -20.02 33.75
N TYR A 150 -17.26 -19.71 32.65
CA TYR A 150 -16.96 -20.25 31.33
C TYR A 150 -15.56 -19.86 30.84
N PHE A 151 -15.12 -18.64 31.09
CA PHE A 151 -13.78 -18.20 30.71
C PHE A 151 -12.69 -19.01 31.44
N VAL A 152 -12.89 -19.29 32.73
CA VAL A 152 -11.97 -20.10 33.53
C VAL A 152 -11.91 -21.54 33.00
N SER A 153 -13.04 -22.12 32.58
CA SER A 153 -13.07 -23.47 31.99
C SER A 153 -12.60 -23.53 30.53
N LEU A 154 -12.67 -22.41 29.80
CA LEU A 154 -12.20 -22.30 28.42
C LEU A 154 -10.69 -22.53 28.33
N LEU A 155 -9.90 -21.97 29.25
CA LEU A 155 -8.44 -22.06 29.23
C LEU A 155 -7.94 -23.52 29.25
N PRO A 156 -8.36 -24.40 30.19
CA PRO A 156 -8.04 -25.83 30.12
C PRO A 156 -8.46 -26.48 28.81
N SER A 157 -9.66 -26.17 28.29
CA SER A 157 -10.14 -26.75 27.04
C SER A 157 -9.28 -26.36 25.83
N VAL A 158 -8.74 -25.14 25.83
CA VAL A 158 -7.83 -24.63 24.81
C VAL A 158 -6.49 -25.36 24.91
N VAL A 159 -5.98 -25.57 26.13
CA VAL A 159 -4.76 -26.34 26.37
C VAL A 159 -4.92 -27.77 25.87
N VAL A 160 -5.98 -28.46 26.29
CA VAL A 160 -6.21 -29.88 25.94
C VAL A 160 -6.37 -30.05 24.44
N ARG A 161 -7.14 -29.19 23.77
CA ARG A 161 -7.30 -29.26 22.31
C ARG A 161 -6.02 -28.91 21.57
N GLY A 162 -5.29 -27.89 22.02
CA GLY A 162 -3.98 -27.56 21.48
C GLY A 162 -3.01 -28.73 21.58
N VAL A 163 -2.86 -29.32 22.78
CA VAL A 163 -1.98 -30.48 23.01
C VAL A 163 -2.41 -31.67 22.15
N GLY A 164 -3.71 -31.94 22.07
CA GLY A 164 -4.25 -33.03 21.24
C GLY A 164 -3.95 -32.89 19.76
N ARG A 165 -3.80 -31.66 19.24
CA ARG A 165 -3.46 -31.39 17.83
C ARG A 165 -1.96 -31.28 17.56
N MET A 166 -1.09 -31.31 18.57
CA MET A 166 0.36 -31.21 18.37
C MET A 166 0.92 -32.22 17.34
N PRO A 167 0.52 -33.51 17.36
CA PRO A 167 1.04 -34.49 16.39
C PRO A 167 0.67 -34.16 14.93
N GLU A 168 -0.41 -33.42 14.70
CA GLU A 168 -0.84 -32.96 13.36
C GLU A 168 -0.05 -31.70 12.94
N VAL A 169 0.11 -30.76 13.87
CA VAL A 169 0.66 -29.42 13.61
C VAL A 169 2.18 -29.42 13.43
N TYR A 170 2.91 -30.17 14.26
CA TYR A 170 4.38 -30.10 14.28
C TYR A 170 5.08 -30.65 13.05
N PRO A 171 4.67 -31.80 12.46
CA PRO A 171 5.27 -32.25 11.20
C PRO A 171 5.10 -31.21 10.11
N LEU A 172 3.90 -30.61 9.97
CA LEU A 172 3.63 -29.57 8.99
C LEU A 172 4.50 -28.34 9.23
N GLN A 173 4.58 -27.86 10.46
CA GLN A 173 5.42 -26.73 10.82
C GLN A 173 6.90 -27.00 10.55
N LEU A 174 7.42 -28.15 10.97
CA LEU A 174 8.81 -28.53 10.75
C LEU A 174 9.10 -28.62 9.25
N SER A 175 8.15 -29.13 8.47
CA SER A 175 8.23 -29.20 7.02
C SER A 175 8.35 -27.79 6.42
N GLU A 176 7.51 -26.83 6.85
CA GLU A 176 7.58 -25.45 6.38
C GLU A 176 8.87 -24.75 6.82
N ASP A 177 9.28 -24.94 8.06
CA ASP A 177 10.53 -24.37 8.59
C ASP A 177 11.75 -24.93 7.81
N LEU A 178 11.79 -26.23 7.51
CA LEU A 178 12.84 -26.85 6.69
C LEU A 178 12.80 -26.37 5.23
N SER A 179 11.61 -26.08 4.69
CA SER A 179 11.47 -25.52 3.34
C SER A 179 12.19 -24.17 3.20
N THR A 180 12.19 -23.37 4.26
CA THR A 180 12.91 -22.08 4.26
C THR A 180 14.44 -22.22 4.26
N MET A 181 14.94 -23.40 4.64
CA MET A 181 16.37 -23.76 4.67
C MET A 181 16.84 -24.37 3.35
N SER A 182 15.98 -25.12 2.65
CA SER A 182 16.31 -25.72 1.35
C SER A 182 15.05 -25.91 0.52
N SER A 183 15.05 -25.30 -0.68
CA SER A 183 14.01 -25.45 -1.70
C SER A 183 13.90 -26.88 -2.25
N THR A 184 14.89 -27.73 -1.98
CA THR A 184 14.96 -29.11 -2.49
C THR A 184 13.95 -30.04 -1.81
N PHE A 185 13.45 -29.69 -0.62
CA PHE A 185 12.59 -30.58 0.15
C PHE A 185 11.12 -30.59 -0.28
N PHE A 186 10.68 -29.69 -1.17
CA PHE A 186 9.26 -29.59 -1.53
C PHE A 186 8.99 -29.52 -3.03
N THR A 187 8.19 -30.46 -3.50
CA THR A 187 7.69 -30.56 -4.88
C THR A 187 6.80 -29.38 -5.28
N TRP A 188 6.04 -28.79 -4.35
CA TRP A 188 5.12 -27.70 -4.69
C TRP A 188 5.83 -26.45 -5.24
N GLN A 189 7.06 -26.16 -4.80
CA GLN A 189 7.84 -25.05 -5.37
C GLN A 189 8.20 -25.33 -6.83
N THR A 190 8.49 -26.59 -7.15
CA THR A 190 8.75 -26.99 -8.55
C THR A 190 7.48 -26.91 -9.39
N ASP A 191 6.31 -27.25 -8.85
CA ASP A 191 5.05 -27.14 -9.58
C ASP A 191 4.63 -25.69 -9.82
N VAL A 192 4.71 -24.83 -8.79
CA VAL A 192 4.47 -23.38 -8.92
C VAL A 192 5.41 -22.77 -9.95
N ARG A 193 6.69 -23.16 -9.93
CA ARG A 193 7.68 -22.70 -10.90
C ARG A 193 7.35 -23.19 -12.32
N ARG A 194 6.95 -24.45 -12.50
CA ARG A 194 6.53 -24.98 -13.81
C ARG A 194 5.30 -24.25 -14.35
N ILE A 195 4.30 -24.00 -13.52
CA ILE A 195 3.09 -23.28 -13.92
C ILE A 195 3.45 -21.84 -14.33
N TYR A 196 4.32 -21.19 -13.56
CA TYR A 196 4.80 -19.86 -13.92
C TYR A 196 5.60 -19.86 -15.23
N GLU A 197 6.54 -20.80 -15.39
CA GLU A 197 7.34 -20.95 -16.61
C GLU A 197 6.44 -21.20 -17.83
N ALA A 198 5.42 -22.05 -17.69
CA ALA A 198 4.41 -22.28 -18.72
C ALA A 198 3.62 -21.01 -19.04
N ALA A 199 3.11 -20.30 -18.02
CA ALA A 199 2.38 -19.05 -18.21
C ALA A 199 3.23 -17.96 -18.89
N MET A 200 4.54 -17.91 -18.60
CA MET A 200 5.48 -17.00 -19.24
C MET A 200 5.86 -17.40 -20.67
N GLU A 201 6.02 -18.69 -20.92
CA GLU A 201 6.24 -19.22 -22.27
C GLU A 201 5.04 -18.93 -23.15
N ASP A 202 3.84 -19.15 -22.62
CA ASP A 202 2.61 -18.73 -23.25
C ASP A 202 2.70 -17.22 -23.47
N ALA A 203 2.82 -16.36 -22.45
CA ALA A 203 2.93 -14.90 -22.59
C ALA A 203 3.87 -14.41 -23.71
N LYS A 204 5.00 -15.08 -23.95
CA LYS A 204 5.93 -14.76 -25.06
C LYS A 204 5.36 -15.04 -26.46
N ARG A 205 4.46 -16.01 -26.63
CA ARG A 205 3.82 -16.39 -27.91
C ARG A 205 2.71 -15.44 -28.39
N GLY A 206 2.44 -14.34 -27.69
CA GLY A 206 1.46 -13.32 -28.10
C GLY A 206 -0.05 -13.67 -28.15
N GLU A 207 -0.54 -14.82 -27.66
CA GLU A 207 -1.98 -15.07 -27.46
C GLU A 207 -2.58 -14.02 -26.50
N ALA A 208 -3.70 -13.42 -26.91
CA ALA A 208 -4.25 -12.19 -26.31
C ALA A 208 -5.12 -12.41 -25.06
N ASP A 209 -5.59 -13.63 -24.79
CA ASP A 209 -6.52 -13.96 -23.69
C ASP A 209 -5.81 -14.26 -22.35
N ARG A 210 -4.73 -13.52 -22.05
CA ARG A 210 -3.75 -13.99 -21.06
C ARG A 210 -3.88 -13.38 -19.68
N LEU A 211 -3.74 -14.29 -18.72
CA LEU A 211 -3.47 -14.01 -17.32
C LEU A 211 -2.10 -13.36 -17.19
N GLU A 212 -2.04 -12.12 -16.72
CA GLU A 212 -0.76 -11.45 -16.51
C GLU A 212 -0.16 -11.87 -15.16
N MET A 213 1.09 -12.34 -15.16
CA MET A 213 1.77 -12.82 -13.95
C MET A 213 3.18 -12.25 -13.85
N SER A 214 3.57 -11.71 -12.68
CA SER A 214 4.98 -11.39 -12.39
C SER A 214 5.59 -12.39 -11.41
N TRP A 215 6.78 -12.90 -11.73
CA TRP A 215 7.57 -13.67 -10.78
C TRP A 215 8.44 -12.75 -9.95
N PRO A 216 8.51 -12.98 -8.63
CA PRO A 216 9.26 -12.11 -7.76
C PRO A 216 10.76 -12.36 -7.95
N ILE A 217 11.52 -11.29 -8.19
CA ILE A 217 12.99 -11.32 -8.25
C ILE A 217 13.53 -11.64 -6.84
N ASP A 218 14.54 -12.51 -6.72
CA ASP A 218 15.25 -12.80 -5.46
C ASP A 218 16.74 -12.44 -5.58
N ASP A 219 17.12 -11.24 -5.13
CA ASP A 219 18.48 -10.70 -5.25
C ASP A 219 19.38 -10.96 -4.02
N ARG A 220 19.02 -11.95 -3.19
CA ARG A 220 19.71 -12.22 -1.94
C ARG A 220 21.02 -13.01 -2.16
N PRO A 221 22.12 -12.69 -1.43
CA PRO A 221 23.37 -13.47 -1.52
C PRO A 221 23.22 -14.85 -0.87
N GLY A 222 23.58 -15.89 -1.63
CA GLY A 222 23.43 -17.29 -1.26
C GLY A 222 24.36 -17.75 -0.12
N LYS A 223 23.81 -18.60 0.76
CA LYS A 223 24.48 -19.46 1.76
C LYS A 223 24.77 -18.87 3.15
N VAL A 224 25.51 -17.76 3.32
CA VAL A 224 25.94 -17.29 4.66
C VAL A 224 24.76 -16.93 5.58
N ARG A 225 23.65 -16.43 5.02
CA ARG A 225 22.42 -16.11 5.78
C ARG A 225 21.58 -17.33 6.18
N MET A 226 21.75 -18.50 5.54
CA MET A 226 21.00 -19.71 5.94
C MET A 226 21.46 -20.22 7.30
N PHE A 227 22.78 -20.24 7.55
CA PHE A 227 23.34 -20.78 8.78
C PHE A 227 22.94 -19.97 10.02
N GLY A 228 23.09 -18.64 9.97
CA GLY A 228 22.70 -17.76 11.09
C GLY A 228 21.21 -17.84 11.44
N ARG A 229 20.35 -18.15 10.45
CA ARG A 229 18.91 -18.32 10.65
C ARG A 229 18.56 -19.68 11.24
N GLY A 230 19.26 -20.74 10.85
CA GLY A 230 19.13 -22.06 11.49
C GLY A 230 19.47 -21.99 12.98
N ALA A 231 20.52 -21.25 13.35
CA ALA A 231 20.91 -21.05 14.74
C ALA A 231 19.84 -20.29 15.55
N LEU A 232 19.28 -19.20 15.01
CA LEU A 232 18.18 -18.46 15.66
C LEU A 232 16.94 -19.34 15.81
N TRP A 233 16.58 -20.09 14.77
CA TRP A 233 15.45 -21.02 14.80
C TRP A 233 15.62 -22.06 15.91
N ALA A 234 16.77 -22.74 15.96
CA ALA A 234 17.07 -23.76 16.96
C ALA A 234 16.98 -23.20 18.39
N ARG A 235 17.41 -21.95 18.60
CA ARG A 235 17.28 -21.26 19.89
C ARG A 235 15.82 -21.04 20.30
N THR A 236 14.95 -20.70 19.36
CA THR A 236 13.52 -20.43 19.65
C THR A 236 12.65 -21.69 19.66
N PHE A 237 13.14 -22.81 19.12
CA PHE A 237 12.36 -24.04 18.91
C PHE A 237 11.71 -24.62 20.18
N PRO A 238 12.40 -24.76 21.33
CA PRO A 238 11.76 -25.27 22.54
C PRO A 238 10.60 -24.39 23.01
N LEU A 239 10.74 -23.07 22.87
CA LEU A 239 9.70 -22.13 23.24
C LEU A 239 8.50 -22.25 22.30
N ARG A 240 8.72 -22.45 20.99
CA ARG A 240 7.66 -22.70 20.02
C ARG A 240 6.89 -23.97 20.32
N ILE A 241 7.53 -25.07 20.70
CA ILE A 241 6.83 -26.30 21.10
C ILE A 241 5.87 -26.03 22.27
N VAL A 242 6.25 -25.16 23.19
CA VAL A 242 5.38 -24.85 24.35
C VAL A 242 4.26 -23.89 23.97
N THR A 243 4.51 -22.90 23.11
CA THR A 243 3.55 -21.82 22.81
C THR A 243 2.63 -22.10 21.63
N SER A 244 3.08 -22.88 20.65
CA SER A 244 2.35 -23.15 19.38
C SER A 244 0.92 -23.64 19.56
N PRO A 245 0.61 -24.59 20.46
CA PRO A 245 -0.75 -25.08 20.62
C PRO A 245 -1.73 -24.00 21.10
N PHE A 246 -1.26 -23.13 22.01
CA PHE A 246 -2.05 -22.02 22.53
C PHE A 246 -2.31 -20.99 21.43
N ILE A 247 -1.27 -20.65 20.67
CA ILE A 247 -1.38 -19.69 19.57
C ILE A 247 -2.32 -20.23 18.49
N THR A 248 -2.22 -21.52 18.16
CA THR A 248 -3.06 -22.19 17.17
C THR A 248 -4.53 -22.10 17.54
N GLU A 249 -4.89 -22.54 18.74
CA GLU A 249 -6.30 -22.58 19.16
C GLU A 249 -6.87 -21.17 19.43
N LEU A 250 -6.10 -20.29 20.09
CA LEU A 250 -6.54 -18.90 20.30
C LEU A 250 -6.67 -18.15 18.98
N GLY A 251 -5.75 -18.38 18.05
CA GLY A 251 -5.76 -17.79 16.72
C GLY A 251 -6.91 -18.31 15.85
N ALA A 252 -7.22 -19.62 15.90
CA ALA A 252 -8.38 -20.21 15.24
C ALA A 252 -9.68 -19.60 15.76
N SER A 253 -9.80 -19.51 17.08
CA SER A 253 -10.97 -18.90 17.73
C SER A 253 -11.12 -17.43 17.34
N ALA A 254 -10.03 -16.67 17.35
CA ALA A 254 -10.01 -15.29 16.92
C ALA A 254 -10.37 -15.11 15.44
N TRP A 255 -9.85 -15.97 14.58
CA TRP A 255 -10.17 -16.01 13.17
C TRP A 255 -11.67 -16.21 12.94
N HIS A 256 -12.27 -17.20 13.59
CA HIS A 256 -13.72 -17.42 13.53
C HIS A 256 -14.52 -16.20 14.01
N SER A 257 -14.09 -15.55 15.09
CA SER A 257 -14.72 -14.32 15.56
C SER A 257 -14.63 -13.20 14.52
N MET A 258 -13.46 -12.99 13.92
CA MET A 258 -13.29 -11.96 12.89
C MET A 258 -14.11 -12.28 11.62
N ARG A 259 -14.21 -13.56 11.20
CA ARG A 259 -15.10 -13.94 10.09
C ARG A 259 -16.56 -13.68 10.42
N SER A 260 -17.03 -14.06 11.61
CA SER A 260 -18.40 -13.77 12.07
C SER A 260 -18.68 -12.26 12.03
N ARG A 261 -17.76 -11.43 12.54
CA ARG A 261 -17.89 -9.96 12.49
C ARG A 261 -17.95 -9.42 11.07
N SER A 262 -17.15 -9.96 10.15
CA SER A 262 -17.20 -9.55 8.75
C SER A 262 -18.58 -9.81 8.13
N GLN A 263 -19.23 -10.91 8.50
CA GLN A 263 -20.60 -11.23 8.08
C GLN A 263 -21.65 -10.37 8.80
N ALA A 264 -21.43 -10.07 10.09
CA ALA A 264 -22.31 -9.24 10.90
C ALA A 264 -22.53 -7.85 10.30
N MET A 265 -21.52 -7.30 9.60
CA MET A 265 -21.63 -6.01 8.90
C MET A 265 -22.71 -6.00 7.81
N PHE A 266 -23.02 -7.18 7.25
CA PHE A 266 -24.04 -7.33 6.21
C PHE A 266 -25.39 -7.79 6.76
N ARG A 267 -25.38 -8.66 7.77
CA ARG A 267 -26.57 -9.13 8.48
C ARG A 267 -26.28 -9.24 9.96
N ARG A 268 -26.98 -8.46 10.77
CA ARG A 268 -26.74 -8.44 12.20
C ARG A 268 -27.28 -9.73 12.84
N PRO A 269 -26.62 -10.28 13.88
CA PRO A 269 -27.15 -11.44 14.60
C PRO A 269 -28.53 -11.22 15.21
N ASP A 270 -28.88 -9.97 15.57
CA ASP A 270 -30.18 -9.62 16.12
C ASP A 270 -31.34 -9.71 15.12
N GLU A 271 -31.06 -9.86 13.81
CA GLU A 271 -32.07 -10.16 12.79
C GLU A 271 -32.62 -11.59 12.88
N PHE A 272 -31.85 -12.50 13.48
CA PHE A 272 -32.23 -13.92 13.61
C PHE A 272 -32.75 -14.27 15.01
N THR A 273 -32.79 -13.29 15.92
CA THR A 273 -33.26 -13.50 17.29
C THR A 273 -34.70 -13.03 17.42
N TYR A 274 -35.57 -13.90 17.94
CA TYR A 274 -36.96 -13.54 18.23
C TYR A 274 -37.02 -12.45 19.32
N GLN A 275 -37.54 -11.27 19.00
CA GLN A 275 -37.78 -10.21 19.98
C GLN A 275 -39.19 -10.34 20.55
N LYS A 276 -39.27 -10.72 21.83
CA LYS A 276 -40.54 -10.80 22.58
C LYS A 276 -41.19 -9.41 22.64
N GLY A 277 -42.28 -9.21 21.92
CA GLY A 277 -43.02 -7.94 21.86
C GLY A 277 -43.23 -7.36 20.46
N ASP A 278 -42.53 -7.89 19.44
CA ASP A 278 -42.83 -7.58 18.05
C ASP A 278 -44.00 -8.46 17.57
N SER A 279 -45.23 -7.96 17.76
CA SER A 279 -46.49 -8.65 17.42
C SER A 279 -46.64 -8.93 15.93
N SER A 280 -45.73 -8.42 15.08
CA SER A 280 -45.71 -8.75 13.66
C SER A 280 -45.14 -10.14 13.37
N GLY A 281 -44.44 -10.79 14.32
CA GLY A 281 -44.03 -12.22 14.32
C GLY A 281 -43.06 -12.67 13.22
N LEU A 282 -43.02 -11.93 12.13
CA LEU A 282 -42.24 -12.08 10.92
C LEU A 282 -41.99 -10.66 10.45
N ARG A 283 -40.94 -10.02 10.96
CA ARG A 283 -40.39 -8.83 10.29
C ARG A 283 -40.21 -9.21 8.83
N ARG A 284 -40.96 -8.58 7.92
CA ARG A 284 -40.85 -8.85 6.48
C ARG A 284 -39.37 -8.71 6.14
N TYR A 285 -38.76 -9.84 5.84
CA TYR A 285 -37.40 -9.90 5.37
C TYR A 285 -37.39 -9.24 4.00
N ASP A 286 -36.90 -8.01 3.90
CA ASP A 286 -36.83 -7.24 2.66
C ASP A 286 -35.70 -7.73 1.73
N GLY A 287 -35.01 -8.81 2.08
CA GLY A 287 -33.91 -9.37 1.30
C GLY A 287 -32.57 -8.66 1.52
N GLY A 288 -32.56 -7.42 2.02
CA GLY A 288 -31.37 -6.57 2.08
C GLY A 288 -30.41 -6.93 3.21
N GLY A 289 -30.95 -7.24 4.38
CA GLY A 289 -30.16 -7.39 5.62
C GLY A 289 -29.97 -6.04 6.33
N GLY A 290 -30.09 -6.05 7.66
CA GLY A 290 -30.03 -4.85 8.51
C GLY A 290 -28.63 -4.45 8.97
N GLY A 291 -27.58 -5.06 8.41
CA GLY A 291 -26.19 -4.72 8.67
C GLY A 291 -25.86 -3.27 8.28
N GLY A 292 -25.05 -2.61 9.10
CA GLY A 292 -24.66 -1.21 8.89
C GLY A 292 -23.99 -0.98 7.54
N LEU A 293 -23.13 -1.91 7.10
CA LEU A 293 -22.48 -1.82 5.79
C LEU A 293 -23.49 -1.99 4.65
N THR A 294 -24.44 -2.93 4.77
CA THR A 294 -25.52 -3.08 3.78
C THR A 294 -26.28 -1.77 3.61
N ARG A 295 -26.64 -1.10 4.71
CA ARG A 295 -27.33 0.19 4.65
C ARG A 295 -26.53 1.25 3.89
N TYR A 296 -25.21 1.35 4.14
CA TYR A 296 -24.35 2.27 3.41
C TYR A 296 -24.25 1.92 1.93
N VAL A 297 -24.04 0.64 1.58
CA VAL A 297 -23.87 0.21 0.18
C VAL A 297 -25.16 0.36 -0.62
N ASN A 298 -26.32 0.03 -0.04
CA ASN A 298 -27.62 0.25 -0.69
C ASN A 298 -27.84 1.74 -1.01
N ALA A 299 -27.67 2.61 -0.01
CA ALA A 299 -27.83 4.04 -0.23
C ALA A 299 -26.80 4.62 -1.22
N PHE A 300 -25.58 4.07 -1.23
CA PHE A 300 -24.57 4.41 -2.21
C PHE A 300 -24.98 3.96 -3.61
N ALA A 301 -25.46 2.72 -3.78
CA ALA A 301 -25.96 2.19 -5.04
C ALA A 301 -27.11 3.03 -5.59
N ASP A 302 -28.09 3.38 -4.75
CA ASP A 302 -29.22 4.24 -5.13
C ASP A 302 -28.75 5.64 -5.56
N SER A 303 -27.77 6.20 -4.86
CA SER A 303 -27.19 7.50 -5.21
C SER A 303 -26.41 7.44 -6.53
N LEU A 304 -25.70 6.36 -6.82
CA LEU A 304 -24.98 6.18 -8.08
C LEU A 304 -25.95 5.98 -9.25
N ALA A 305 -27.00 5.17 -9.05
CA ALA A 305 -28.06 4.98 -10.05
C ALA A 305 -28.76 6.30 -10.39
N SER A 306 -29.09 7.10 -9.36
CA SER A 306 -29.68 8.43 -9.54
C SER A 306 -28.75 9.39 -10.29
N ALA A 307 -27.45 9.36 -9.97
CA ALA A 307 -26.48 10.21 -10.64
C ALA A 307 -26.26 9.80 -12.11
N ARG A 308 -26.29 8.51 -12.41
CA ARG A 308 -26.23 7.98 -13.77
C ARG A 308 -27.41 8.44 -14.62
N GLN A 309 -28.62 8.48 -14.06
CA GLN A 309 -29.80 9.05 -14.74
C GLN A 309 -29.63 10.55 -15.07
N GLN A 310 -28.76 11.25 -14.34
CA GLN A 310 -28.40 12.65 -14.57
C GLN A 310 -27.16 12.81 -15.49
N GLY A 311 -26.70 11.73 -16.13
CA GLY A 311 -25.51 11.75 -17.00
C GLY A 311 -24.17 11.82 -16.25
N ARG A 312 -24.16 11.49 -14.95
CA ARG A 312 -22.94 11.45 -14.12
C ARG A 312 -22.54 9.99 -13.88
N ASP A 313 -21.60 9.49 -14.68
CA ASP A 313 -21.05 8.14 -14.52
C ASP A 313 -19.88 8.13 -13.53
N TYR A 314 -20.00 7.32 -12.48
CA TYR A 314 -18.95 7.07 -11.50
C TYR A 314 -18.24 5.74 -11.78
N SER A 315 -16.96 5.67 -11.43
CA SER A 315 -16.18 4.44 -11.43
C SER A 315 -15.84 4.05 -9.98
N LEU A 316 -15.88 2.75 -9.67
CA LEU A 316 -15.65 2.24 -8.33
C LEU A 316 -14.43 1.31 -8.29
N THR A 317 -13.39 1.74 -7.59
CA THR A 317 -12.22 0.91 -7.27
C THR A 317 -12.38 0.31 -5.89
N LEU A 318 -12.35 -1.02 -5.79
CA LEU A 318 -12.40 -1.74 -4.52
C LEU A 318 -11.00 -2.20 -4.12
N VAL A 319 -10.56 -1.87 -2.91
CA VAL A 319 -9.25 -2.28 -2.39
C VAL A 319 -9.41 -3.03 -1.07
N GLY A 320 -9.05 -4.30 -1.06
CA GLY A 320 -9.10 -5.14 0.13
C GLY A 320 -7.71 -5.55 0.57
N HIS A 321 -7.35 -5.24 1.81
CA HIS A 321 -6.15 -5.78 2.42
C HIS A 321 -6.51 -6.95 3.34
N SER A 322 -5.84 -8.10 3.22
CA SER A 322 -6.02 -9.23 4.14
C SER A 322 -7.50 -9.61 4.27
N MET A 323 -8.08 -9.58 5.47
CA MET A 323 -9.51 -9.86 5.71
C MET A 323 -10.47 -8.88 5.03
N GLY A 324 -10.00 -7.69 4.62
CA GLY A 324 -10.78 -6.77 3.80
C GLY A 324 -11.25 -7.39 2.48
N THR A 325 -10.52 -8.37 1.95
CA THR A 325 -10.92 -9.07 0.72
C THR A 325 -12.12 -9.99 0.92
N ILE A 326 -12.37 -10.50 2.14
CA ILE A 326 -13.58 -11.27 2.47
C ILE A 326 -14.80 -10.36 2.34
N ILE A 327 -14.69 -9.16 2.90
CA ILE A 327 -15.75 -8.15 2.87
C ILE A 327 -16.02 -7.72 1.42
N ILE A 328 -14.98 -7.46 0.63
CA ILE A 328 -15.16 -7.10 -0.78
C ILE A 328 -15.75 -8.25 -1.59
N SER A 329 -15.33 -9.49 -1.37
CA SER A 329 -15.91 -10.65 -2.07
C SER A 329 -17.41 -10.74 -1.82
N GLU A 330 -17.85 -10.45 -0.59
CA GLU A 330 -19.26 -10.40 -0.24
C GLU A 330 -19.99 -9.19 -0.85
N VAL A 331 -19.33 -8.03 -0.97
CA VAL A 331 -19.87 -6.86 -1.68
C VAL A 331 -20.10 -7.18 -3.16
N LEU A 332 -19.11 -7.76 -3.83
CA LEU A 332 -19.21 -8.15 -5.25
C LEU A 332 -20.36 -9.14 -5.49
N ARG A 333 -20.58 -10.06 -4.53
CA ARG A 333 -21.65 -11.05 -4.60
C ARG A 333 -23.04 -10.43 -4.45
N ARG A 334 -23.18 -9.39 -3.60
CA ARG A 334 -24.47 -8.78 -3.25
C ARG A 334 -24.88 -7.62 -4.15
N TRP A 335 -23.92 -6.83 -4.65
CA TRP A 335 -24.16 -5.64 -5.47
C TRP A 335 -23.39 -5.70 -6.80
N PRO A 336 -23.55 -6.77 -7.59
CA PRO A 336 -22.77 -6.97 -8.80
C PRO A 336 -23.01 -5.92 -9.90
N GLU A 337 -24.07 -5.13 -9.79
CA GLU A 337 -24.45 -4.06 -10.71
C GLU A 337 -23.73 -2.73 -10.49
N LEU A 338 -22.97 -2.59 -9.40
CA LEU A 338 -22.18 -1.39 -9.15
C LEU A 338 -21.11 -1.21 -10.25
N PRO A 339 -20.74 0.05 -10.60
CA PRO A 339 -19.85 0.34 -11.70
C PRO A 339 -18.37 0.12 -11.33
N TYR A 340 -18.02 -1.13 -11.04
CA TYR A 340 -16.66 -1.50 -10.69
C TYR A 340 -15.70 -1.26 -11.86
N SER A 341 -14.61 -0.53 -11.61
CA SER A 341 -13.54 -0.32 -12.59
C SER A 341 -12.30 -1.17 -12.26
N ARG A 342 -11.96 -1.29 -10.97
CA ARG A 342 -10.81 -2.06 -10.50
C ARG A 342 -11.11 -2.77 -9.20
N ILE A 343 -10.60 -4.00 -9.04
CA ILE A 343 -10.60 -4.73 -7.78
C ILE A 343 -9.16 -5.08 -7.44
N ILE A 344 -8.70 -4.64 -6.27
CA ILE A 344 -7.31 -4.79 -5.82
C ILE A 344 -7.30 -5.55 -4.51
N PHE A 345 -6.81 -6.78 -4.57
CA PHE A 345 -6.64 -7.64 -3.42
C PHE A 345 -5.17 -7.64 -2.99
N MET A 346 -4.91 -7.28 -1.73
CA MET A 346 -3.57 -7.21 -1.18
C MET A 346 -3.43 -8.21 -0.05
N ALA A 347 -2.57 -9.20 -0.23
CA ALA A 347 -2.39 -10.32 0.70
C ALA A 347 -3.76 -10.89 1.13
N ALA A 348 -4.60 -11.21 0.16
CA ALA A 348 -5.99 -11.60 0.33
C ALA A 348 -6.18 -12.76 1.33
N ALA A 349 -7.00 -12.53 2.37
CA ALA A 349 -7.35 -13.57 3.34
C ALA A 349 -8.68 -14.28 3.02
N CYS A 350 -9.40 -13.84 1.98
CA CYS A 350 -10.49 -14.62 1.41
C CYS A 350 -9.95 -15.93 0.82
N SER A 351 -10.78 -16.97 0.82
CA SER A 351 -10.44 -18.22 0.17
C SER A 351 -10.51 -18.09 -1.35
N ILE A 352 -9.83 -18.99 -2.05
CA ILE A 352 -9.95 -19.13 -3.51
C ILE A 352 -11.43 -19.29 -3.89
N ARG A 353 -12.19 -20.11 -3.15
CA ARG A 353 -13.62 -20.33 -3.35
C ARG A 353 -14.46 -19.05 -3.18
N GLU A 354 -14.18 -18.25 -2.15
CA GLU A 354 -14.90 -16.99 -1.94
C GLU A 354 -14.63 -15.99 -3.07
N ALA A 355 -13.38 -15.93 -3.52
CA ALA A 355 -13.02 -15.13 -4.68
C ALA A 355 -13.72 -15.65 -5.94
N GLU A 356 -13.70 -16.95 -6.21
CA GLU A 356 -14.37 -17.56 -7.36
C GLU A 356 -15.86 -17.20 -7.43
N VAL A 357 -16.57 -17.34 -6.31
CA VAL A 357 -18.02 -17.08 -6.22
C VAL A 357 -18.36 -15.57 -6.35
N GLY A 358 -17.51 -14.68 -5.83
CA GLY A 358 -17.77 -13.24 -5.86
C GLY A 358 -17.21 -12.52 -7.09
N LEU A 359 -15.95 -12.80 -7.43
CA LEU A 359 -15.16 -12.08 -8.43
C LEU A 359 -15.47 -12.49 -9.86
N ILE A 360 -15.53 -13.79 -10.17
CA ILE A 360 -15.70 -14.27 -11.54
C ILE A 360 -17.02 -13.76 -12.15
N PRO A 361 -18.17 -13.78 -11.43
CA PRO A 361 -19.39 -13.18 -11.96
C PRO A 361 -19.32 -11.66 -12.17
N ALA A 362 -18.45 -10.95 -11.46
CA ALA A 362 -18.24 -9.51 -11.67
C ALA A 362 -17.42 -9.25 -12.94
N LEU A 363 -16.32 -10.00 -13.13
CA LEU A 363 -15.46 -9.93 -14.32
C LEU A 363 -16.22 -10.28 -15.62
N ARG A 364 -17.10 -11.27 -15.57
CA ARG A 364 -17.94 -11.65 -16.72
C ARG A 364 -18.95 -10.58 -17.12
N ARG A 365 -19.43 -9.79 -16.16
CA ARG A 365 -20.42 -8.74 -16.41
C ARG A 365 -19.81 -7.46 -16.97
N ASN A 366 -18.57 -7.16 -16.60
CA ASN A 366 -17.87 -5.98 -17.05
C ASN A 366 -16.50 -6.35 -17.62
N HIS A 367 -16.39 -6.48 -18.95
CA HIS A 367 -15.13 -6.79 -19.62
C HIS A 367 -14.05 -5.71 -19.50
N SER A 368 -14.40 -4.51 -18.99
CA SER A 368 -13.44 -3.43 -18.69
C SER A 368 -12.96 -3.42 -17.24
N LEU A 369 -13.51 -4.29 -16.38
CA LEU A 369 -13.10 -4.44 -14.99
C LEU A 369 -11.73 -5.12 -14.94
N GLU A 370 -10.79 -4.54 -14.21
CA GLU A 370 -9.50 -5.17 -13.96
C GLU A 370 -9.41 -5.71 -12.53
N PHE A 371 -8.87 -6.92 -12.38
CA PHE A 371 -8.60 -7.55 -11.09
C PHE A 371 -7.11 -7.72 -10.85
N TYR A 372 -6.64 -7.23 -9.71
CA TYR A 372 -5.27 -7.31 -9.25
C TYR A 372 -5.19 -8.14 -7.97
N ASN A 373 -4.42 -9.23 -7.98
CA ASN A 373 -4.08 -9.97 -6.77
C ASN A 373 -2.59 -9.78 -6.46
N LEU A 374 -2.33 -9.07 -5.36
CA LEU A 374 -0.99 -8.71 -4.92
C LEU A 374 -0.56 -9.59 -3.73
N SER A 375 0.55 -10.28 -3.90
CA SER A 375 1.10 -11.26 -2.95
C SER A 375 2.53 -10.89 -2.55
N LEU A 376 2.97 -11.38 -1.39
CA LEU A 376 4.41 -11.38 -1.09
C LEU A 376 5.10 -12.49 -1.88
N HIS A 377 6.41 -12.36 -2.06
CA HIS A 377 7.23 -13.50 -2.44
C HIS A 377 7.01 -14.67 -1.46
N PRO A 378 6.91 -15.93 -1.92
CA PRO A 378 6.80 -17.11 -1.05
C PRO A 378 7.82 -17.20 0.11
N GLU A 379 9.00 -16.64 -0.10
CA GLU A 379 10.08 -16.60 0.87
C GLU A 379 9.96 -15.41 1.83
N ALA A 380 9.39 -14.27 1.44
CA ALA A 380 8.98 -13.24 2.40
C ALA A 380 7.84 -13.79 3.26
N GLU A 381 6.88 -14.43 2.61
CA GLU A 381 5.68 -14.98 3.22
C GLU A 381 6.04 -15.96 4.35
N SER A 382 6.88 -16.97 4.05
CA SER A 382 7.33 -17.98 5.02
C SER A 382 8.29 -17.47 6.09
N ARG A 383 8.95 -16.33 5.87
CA ARG A 383 9.97 -15.79 6.79
C ARG A 383 9.46 -14.67 7.69
N GLU A 384 8.20 -14.25 7.53
CA GLU A 384 7.64 -13.24 8.40
C GLU A 384 7.71 -13.69 9.87
N MET A 385 8.40 -12.90 10.68
CA MET A 385 8.54 -13.13 12.12
C MET A 385 7.47 -12.30 12.83
N ASN A 386 6.43 -12.97 13.32
CA ASN A 386 5.41 -12.34 14.13
C ASN A 386 5.81 -12.37 15.61
N TYR A 387 5.50 -11.32 16.37
CA TYR A 387 5.65 -11.24 17.85
C TYR A 387 6.97 -11.81 18.44
N GLY A 388 8.11 -11.45 17.84
CA GLY A 388 9.42 -11.88 18.35
C GLY A 388 9.78 -13.34 18.06
N ASP A 389 9.22 -13.93 17.00
CA ASP A 389 9.52 -15.31 16.52
C ASP A 389 9.07 -16.42 17.50
N LEU A 390 8.21 -16.05 18.47
CA LEU A 390 7.51 -16.93 19.41
C LEU A 390 6.41 -17.78 18.75
N PRO A 391 5.64 -17.27 17.78
CA PRO A 391 4.67 -18.05 17.01
C PRO A 391 5.34 -18.85 15.88
N HIS A 392 4.55 -19.64 15.16
CA HIS A 392 4.93 -20.22 13.87
C HIS A 392 5.50 -19.16 12.94
N ARG A 393 6.54 -19.49 12.15
CA ARG A 393 6.95 -18.59 11.06
C ARG A 393 5.91 -18.60 9.97
N GLY A 394 5.96 -17.58 9.13
CA GLY A 394 4.95 -17.38 8.11
C GLY A 394 4.07 -16.19 8.43
N THR A 395 3.48 -15.63 7.39
CA THR A 395 2.45 -14.61 7.55
C THR A 395 1.22 -15.16 8.23
N LEU A 396 0.33 -14.23 8.60
CA LEU A 396 -1.01 -14.57 9.04
C LEU A 396 -1.77 -15.45 8.03
N LEU A 397 -1.55 -15.31 6.72
CA LEU A 397 -2.22 -16.16 5.71
C LEU A 397 -1.75 -17.61 5.78
N THR A 398 -0.46 -17.82 6.02
CA THR A 398 0.10 -19.17 6.22
C THR A 398 -0.55 -19.83 7.44
N TRP A 399 -0.75 -19.06 8.51
CA TRP A 399 -1.43 -19.57 9.71
C TRP A 399 -2.92 -19.81 9.49
N ILE A 400 -3.59 -18.97 8.70
CA ILE A 400 -4.99 -19.19 8.33
C ILE A 400 -5.14 -20.50 7.58
N ASP A 401 -4.31 -20.72 6.56
CA ASP A 401 -4.32 -21.95 5.80
C ASP A 401 -4.02 -23.15 6.70
N ASN A 402 -2.98 -23.09 7.53
CA ASN A 402 -2.47 -24.29 8.19
C ASN A 402 -3.14 -24.62 9.52
N PHE A 403 -3.61 -23.60 10.25
CA PHE A 403 -3.96 -23.74 11.65
C PHE A 403 -5.34 -23.20 12.00
N TYR A 404 -5.77 -22.08 11.38
CA TYR A 404 -6.98 -21.37 11.82
C TYR A 404 -8.24 -21.72 11.04
N SER A 405 -8.11 -22.19 9.80
CA SER A 405 -9.26 -22.62 8.99
C SER A 405 -9.41 -24.14 9.00
N THR A 406 -10.66 -24.60 9.02
CA THR A 406 -11.01 -25.98 8.70
C THR A 406 -10.95 -26.13 7.19
N ARG A 407 -9.89 -26.76 6.67
CA ARG A 407 -9.73 -27.01 5.24
C ARG A 407 -10.46 -28.28 4.86
N GLU A 408 -11.48 -28.17 4.03
CA GLU A 408 -12.09 -29.34 3.39
C GLU A 408 -11.40 -29.65 2.06
N SER A 409 -10.89 -28.62 1.37
CA SER A 409 -10.31 -28.73 0.03
C SER A 409 -9.28 -27.64 -0.30
N PHE A 410 -8.58 -27.76 -1.43
CA PHE A 410 -7.61 -26.76 -1.89
C PHE A 410 -8.23 -25.37 -2.13
N PRO A 411 -9.44 -25.23 -2.72
CA PRO A 411 -10.12 -23.94 -2.85
C PRO A 411 -10.43 -23.21 -1.55
N ASP A 412 -10.33 -23.88 -0.39
CA ASP A 412 -10.57 -23.24 0.91
C ASP A 412 -9.32 -22.52 1.45
N ARG A 413 -8.17 -22.65 0.76
CA ARG A 413 -6.95 -21.89 1.05
C ARG A 413 -7.10 -20.42 0.67
N THR A 414 -6.33 -19.57 1.35
CA THR A 414 -6.27 -18.13 1.11
C THR A 414 -5.77 -17.79 -0.30
N LEU A 415 -6.44 -16.86 -0.99
CA LEU A 415 -6.07 -16.41 -2.33
C LEU A 415 -4.75 -15.60 -2.33
N GLY A 416 -4.44 -14.93 -1.22
CA GLY A 416 -3.36 -13.95 -1.14
C GLY A 416 -1.95 -14.52 -1.14
N ARG A 417 -1.78 -15.82 -0.89
CA ARG A 417 -0.47 -16.48 -0.96
C ARG A 417 -0.14 -16.77 -2.42
N TRP A 418 1.04 -16.34 -2.87
CA TRP A 418 1.50 -16.56 -4.25
C TRP A 418 1.35 -18.02 -4.71
N ASN A 419 1.75 -18.97 -3.86
CA ASN A 419 1.67 -20.39 -4.19
C ASN A 419 0.24 -20.86 -4.42
N ASN A 420 -0.70 -20.35 -3.62
CA ASN A 420 -2.10 -20.76 -3.71
C ASN A 420 -2.70 -20.21 -5.01
N ILE A 421 -2.54 -18.92 -5.30
CA ILE A 421 -3.07 -18.32 -6.52
C ILE A 421 -2.41 -18.86 -7.79
N ALA A 422 -1.09 -19.08 -7.77
CA ALA A 422 -0.36 -19.63 -8.91
C ALA A 422 -0.80 -21.06 -9.25
N LEU A 423 -1.16 -21.87 -8.24
CA LEU A 423 -1.73 -23.21 -8.44
C LEU A 423 -3.22 -23.16 -8.79
N ALA A 424 -3.93 -22.09 -8.42
CA ALA A 424 -5.36 -21.93 -8.63
C ALA A 424 -5.70 -21.15 -9.91
N THR A 425 -4.76 -20.89 -10.81
CA THR A 425 -5.03 -20.08 -12.02
C THR A 425 -6.15 -20.64 -12.90
N SER A 426 -6.44 -21.93 -12.80
CA SER A 426 -7.56 -22.59 -13.47
C SER A 426 -8.94 -22.11 -13.03
N ILE A 427 -9.07 -21.39 -11.90
CA ILE A 427 -10.35 -20.78 -11.50
C ILE A 427 -10.76 -19.63 -12.42
N PHE A 428 -9.82 -19.06 -13.17
CA PHE A 428 -10.09 -17.99 -14.13
C PHE A 428 -10.37 -18.62 -15.50
N PRO A 429 -11.64 -18.64 -15.93
CA PRO A 429 -12.00 -19.13 -17.26
C PRO A 429 -11.46 -18.18 -18.33
N ASP A 430 -11.26 -18.69 -19.55
CA ASP A 430 -10.54 -17.99 -20.61
C ASP A 430 -11.16 -16.61 -20.94
N ASP A 431 -12.49 -16.49 -20.83
CA ASP A 431 -13.26 -15.27 -21.11
C ASP A 431 -12.96 -14.09 -20.16
N VAL A 432 -12.31 -14.34 -19.02
CA VAL A 432 -11.95 -13.28 -18.05
C VAL A 432 -10.45 -13.18 -17.78
N ARG A 433 -9.61 -14.06 -18.33
CA ARG A 433 -8.16 -14.08 -18.01
C ARG A 433 -7.45 -12.78 -18.37
N GLY A 434 -7.82 -12.14 -19.47
CA GLY A 434 -7.26 -10.84 -19.87
C GLY A 434 -7.56 -9.69 -18.91
N GLN A 435 -8.49 -9.88 -17.96
CA GLN A 435 -8.83 -8.91 -16.92
C GLN A 435 -8.04 -9.14 -15.62
N VAL A 436 -7.21 -10.19 -15.54
CA VAL A 436 -6.60 -10.64 -14.27
C VAL A 436 -5.10 -10.43 -14.28
N HIS A 437 -4.62 -9.77 -13.22
CA HIS A 437 -3.23 -9.42 -12.99
C HIS A 437 -2.75 -9.99 -11.64
N LEU A 438 -1.81 -10.91 -11.68
CA LEU A 438 -1.23 -11.56 -10.50
C LEU A 438 0.18 -11.07 -10.29
N LYS A 439 0.45 -10.49 -9.11
CA LYS A 439 1.76 -9.90 -8.81
C LYS A 439 2.28 -10.40 -7.47
N ALA A 440 3.44 -11.06 -7.49
CA ALA A 440 4.25 -11.24 -6.30
C ALA A 440 5.36 -10.19 -6.26
N PHE A 441 5.49 -9.50 -5.12
CA PHE A 441 6.57 -8.53 -4.91
C PHE A 441 7.91 -9.24 -4.67
N GLY A 442 8.99 -8.68 -5.22
CA GLY A 442 10.35 -9.21 -5.13
C GLY A 442 10.93 -9.22 -3.71
N LEU A 443 12.11 -9.85 -3.60
CA LEU A 443 12.96 -9.88 -2.43
C LEU A 443 14.30 -9.22 -2.74
N GLY A 444 14.50 -8.02 -2.19
CA GLY A 444 15.66 -7.20 -2.52
C GLY A 444 16.56 -6.91 -1.33
N ARG A 445 17.80 -6.49 -1.63
CA ARG A 445 18.76 -5.97 -0.65
C ARG A 445 18.43 -4.55 -0.20
N ASN A 446 17.74 -3.80 -1.06
CA ASN A 446 17.45 -2.40 -0.80
C ASN A 446 16.55 -2.31 0.44
N PRO A 447 16.94 -1.47 1.43
CA PRO A 447 16.07 -1.24 2.58
C PRO A 447 14.72 -0.76 2.07
N SER A 448 13.65 -1.21 2.72
CA SER A 448 12.31 -0.66 2.46
C SER A 448 12.41 0.88 2.48
N PRO A 449 11.66 1.57 1.61
CA PRO A 449 11.64 3.03 1.61
C PRO A 449 11.36 3.55 3.02
N ARG A 450 11.87 4.75 3.33
CA ARG A 450 11.47 5.44 4.57
C ARG A 450 9.94 5.52 4.58
N PRO A 451 9.28 5.48 5.75
CA PRO A 451 7.82 5.49 5.83
C PRO A 451 7.18 6.59 4.96
N ASP A 452 7.77 7.78 4.94
CA ASP A 452 7.31 8.94 4.16
C ASP A 452 7.42 8.72 2.63
N ASP A 453 8.38 7.92 2.18
CA ASP A 453 8.61 7.62 0.76
C ASP A 453 7.68 6.51 0.24
N ARG A 454 6.99 5.77 1.10
CA ARG A 454 6.16 4.63 0.67
C ARG A 454 4.90 5.06 -0.08
N LEU A 455 4.42 6.27 0.18
CA LEU A 455 3.28 6.87 -0.54
C LEU A 455 3.68 7.51 -1.88
N LEU A 456 4.98 7.50 -2.21
CA LEU A 456 5.46 7.93 -3.52
C LEU A 456 5.23 6.83 -4.57
N PRO A 457 5.21 7.18 -5.87
CA PRO A 457 5.15 6.21 -6.95
C PRO A 457 6.22 5.11 -6.79
N TYR A 458 5.81 3.86 -7.01
CA TYR A 458 6.67 2.70 -6.78
C TYR A 458 7.85 2.67 -7.76
N ALA A 459 9.03 3.03 -7.24
CA ALA A 459 10.26 3.06 -8.03
C ALA A 459 10.77 1.64 -8.36
N PRO A 460 11.30 1.41 -9.59
CA PRO A 460 11.93 0.15 -9.95
C PRO A 460 13.12 -0.18 -9.03
N GLY A 461 13.33 -1.46 -8.73
CA GLY A 461 14.43 -1.92 -7.86
C GLY A 461 14.15 -1.86 -6.36
N TYR A 462 12.99 -1.34 -5.94
CA TYR A 462 12.52 -1.51 -4.56
C TYR A 462 11.82 -2.86 -4.42
N PRO A 463 12.05 -3.60 -3.32
CA PRO A 463 11.45 -4.92 -3.17
C PRO A 463 9.94 -4.86 -2.87
N GLY A 464 9.38 -3.67 -2.63
CA GLY A 464 7.97 -3.49 -2.30
C GLY A 464 7.65 -3.99 -0.88
N PRO A 465 6.37 -4.32 -0.60
CA PRO A 465 5.96 -4.95 0.65
C PRO A 465 6.82 -6.19 0.97
N GLN A 466 7.36 -6.26 2.19
CA GLN A 466 8.15 -7.42 2.65
C GLN A 466 7.47 -8.16 3.79
N ARG A 467 6.46 -7.53 4.40
CA ARG A 467 5.63 -8.06 5.48
C ARG A 467 4.17 -7.97 5.08
N HIS A 468 3.34 -8.81 5.72
CA HIS A 468 1.91 -8.86 5.45
C HIS A 468 1.23 -7.50 5.71
N GLY A 469 1.69 -6.79 6.74
CA GLY A 469 1.18 -5.46 7.10
C GLY A 469 1.62 -4.33 6.17
N ASP A 470 2.70 -4.51 5.41
CA ASP A 470 3.36 -3.42 4.68
C ASP A 470 2.52 -2.88 3.52
N PHE A 471 1.65 -3.69 2.90
CA PHE A 471 0.86 -3.30 1.71
C PHE A 471 0.08 -1.99 1.90
N SER A 472 -0.49 -1.80 3.09
CA SER A 472 -1.32 -0.62 3.40
C SER A 472 -0.51 0.68 3.54
N ASP A 473 0.82 0.61 3.53
CA ASP A 473 1.69 1.77 3.61
C ASP A 473 2.17 2.24 2.23
N TYR A 474 1.84 1.52 1.15
CA TYR A 474 2.23 1.91 -0.21
C TYR A 474 1.09 2.60 -0.97
N ALA A 475 1.45 3.31 -2.04
CA ALA A 475 0.50 3.87 -3.01
C ALA A 475 -0.16 2.77 -3.86
N PHE A 476 -0.95 1.91 -3.23
CA PHE A 476 -1.55 0.72 -3.85
C PHE A 476 -2.61 1.03 -4.92
N TRP A 477 -3.01 2.29 -5.04
CA TRP A 477 -3.89 2.80 -6.11
C TRP A 477 -3.13 3.26 -7.36
N SER A 478 -1.79 3.26 -7.31
CA SER A 478 -0.96 3.67 -8.44
C SER A 478 -0.72 2.52 -9.40
N ASP A 479 -0.75 2.83 -10.71
CA ASP A 479 -0.52 1.83 -11.76
C ASP A 479 0.89 1.24 -11.66
N ASP A 480 1.91 2.01 -11.22
CA ASP A 480 3.27 1.51 -10.99
C ASP A 480 3.33 0.42 -9.90
N PHE A 481 2.52 0.57 -8.85
CA PHE A 481 2.44 -0.44 -7.80
C PHE A 481 1.68 -1.68 -8.25
N LEU A 482 0.68 -1.52 -9.11
CA LEU A 482 -0.19 -2.60 -9.59
C LEU A 482 0.41 -3.40 -10.76
N ALA A 483 1.14 -2.73 -11.65
CA ALA A 483 1.66 -3.33 -12.87
C ALA A 483 2.56 -4.54 -12.57
N PRO A 484 2.29 -5.70 -13.19
CA PRO A 484 3.23 -6.81 -13.23
C PRO A 484 4.58 -6.34 -13.81
N GLU A 485 5.69 -6.82 -13.27
CA GLU A 485 7.02 -6.51 -13.79
C GLU A 485 7.10 -6.84 -15.29
N GLY A 486 7.38 -5.84 -16.13
CA GLY A 486 7.44 -5.96 -17.59
C GLY A 486 6.48 -5.05 -18.38
N ARG A 487 5.39 -4.55 -17.76
CA ARG A 487 4.37 -3.73 -18.44
C ARG A 487 4.47 -2.23 -18.19
N ARG A 488 5.61 -1.70 -17.72
CA ARG A 488 5.67 -0.28 -17.34
C ARG A 488 5.45 0.63 -18.55
N THR A 489 4.29 1.28 -18.57
CA THR A 489 3.99 2.39 -19.46
C THR A 489 4.74 3.60 -18.91
N THR A 490 5.76 4.05 -19.64
CA THR A 490 6.49 5.30 -19.31
C THR A 490 5.61 6.57 -19.45
N SER A 491 4.31 6.42 -19.68
CA SER A 491 3.45 7.45 -20.27
C SER A 491 2.28 7.93 -19.42
N SER A 492 2.05 7.46 -18.18
CA SER A 492 0.94 8.00 -17.36
C SER A 492 1.22 9.46 -16.93
N PRO A 493 0.46 10.47 -17.40
CA PRO A 493 0.67 11.86 -17.00
C PRO A 493 0.39 12.10 -15.51
N ARG A 494 -0.39 11.22 -14.85
CA ARG A 494 -0.68 11.29 -13.41
C ARG A 494 0.55 10.92 -12.57
N ALA A 495 1.25 9.84 -12.93
CA ALA A 495 2.46 9.40 -12.23
C ALA A 495 3.57 10.46 -12.25
N TRP A 496 3.75 11.13 -13.40
CA TRP A 496 4.74 12.20 -13.57
C TRP A 496 4.47 13.44 -12.71
N ARG A 497 3.21 13.86 -12.56
CA ARG A 497 2.85 15.03 -11.73
C ARG A 497 3.18 14.79 -10.26
N LEU A 498 2.85 13.60 -9.74
CA LEU A 498 3.13 13.20 -8.36
C LEU A 498 4.64 13.11 -8.10
N ALA A 499 5.39 12.46 -9.01
CA ALA A 499 6.83 12.34 -8.88
C ALA A 499 7.55 13.71 -8.90
N THR A 500 7.13 14.62 -9.78
CA THR A 500 7.73 15.97 -9.90
C THR A 500 7.48 16.80 -8.63
N ARG A 501 6.25 16.79 -8.11
CA ARG A 501 5.89 17.55 -6.91
C ARG A 501 6.57 17.00 -5.65
N ALA A 502 6.63 15.68 -5.51
CA ALA A 502 7.32 15.02 -4.41
C ALA A 502 8.83 15.31 -4.42
N GLY A 503 9.46 15.25 -5.61
CA GLY A 503 10.86 15.64 -5.78
C GLY A 503 11.13 17.09 -5.37
N LEU A 504 10.23 18.02 -5.74
CA LEU A 504 10.33 19.43 -5.36
C LEU A 504 10.14 19.67 -3.85
N GLN A 505 9.15 19.03 -3.22
CA GLN A 505 8.94 19.14 -1.77
C GLN A 505 10.11 18.58 -0.97
N ARG A 506 10.75 17.51 -1.46
CA ARG A 506 11.95 16.94 -0.85
C ARG A 506 13.14 17.90 -0.93
N CYS A 507 13.38 18.49 -2.11
CA CYS A 507 14.43 19.51 -2.28
C CYS A 507 14.19 20.73 -1.36
N TYR A 508 12.93 21.08 -1.11
CA TYR A 508 12.55 22.18 -0.23
C TYR A 508 12.77 21.87 1.26
N ARG A 509 12.54 20.63 1.71
CA ARG A 509 12.76 20.25 3.13
C ARG A 509 14.22 19.97 3.46
N GLU A 510 14.99 19.47 2.50
CA GLU A 510 16.40 19.09 2.71
C GLU A 510 17.39 20.25 2.44
N GLY A 511 16.93 21.42 1.98
CA GLY A 511 17.74 22.61 1.76
C GLY A 511 17.24 23.86 2.51
N ASP A 512 18.14 24.55 3.23
CA ASP A 512 17.92 25.85 3.91
C ASP A 512 17.75 27.04 2.93
N TRP A 513 16.98 26.87 1.85
CA TRP A 513 16.87 27.86 0.79
C TRP A 513 15.41 28.28 0.58
N GLY A 514 15.09 29.50 0.99
CA GLY A 514 13.84 30.17 0.63
C GLY A 514 13.81 30.48 -0.87
N TRP A 515 13.06 29.68 -1.62
CA TRP A 515 12.72 29.95 -3.02
C TRP A 515 11.30 30.54 -3.07
N MET A 516 11.16 31.76 -3.59
CA MET A 516 9.86 32.36 -3.95
C MET A 516 9.84 32.63 -5.45
N GLY A 517 9.22 31.73 -6.23
CA GLY A 517 8.99 31.92 -7.65
C GLY A 517 8.10 30.83 -8.25
N GLU A 518 7.19 31.22 -9.14
CA GLU A 518 6.35 30.30 -9.91
C GLU A 518 7.16 29.60 -11.00
N LEU A 519 6.99 28.28 -11.12
CA LEU A 519 7.60 27.45 -12.15
C LEU A 519 6.50 26.93 -13.07
N GLY A 520 6.45 27.46 -14.29
CA GLY A 520 5.53 26.97 -15.33
C GLY A 520 6.15 25.78 -16.07
N VAL A 521 5.43 24.67 -16.16
CA VAL A 521 5.82 23.51 -16.99
C VAL A 521 4.80 23.35 -18.11
N GLY A 522 5.23 23.59 -19.35
CA GLY A 522 4.43 23.32 -20.54
C GLY A 522 4.97 22.08 -21.27
N ALA A 523 4.10 21.12 -21.55
CA ALA A 523 4.41 19.98 -22.42
C ALA A 523 3.60 20.09 -23.71
N ARG A 524 4.27 20.01 -24.87
CA ARG A 524 3.63 19.86 -26.18
C ARG A 524 3.98 18.48 -26.71
N VAL A 525 2.99 17.61 -26.82
CA VAL A 525 3.18 16.20 -27.15
C VAL A 525 2.71 15.97 -28.59
N ASP A 526 3.46 16.46 -29.56
CA ASP A 526 3.22 16.09 -30.97
C ASP A 526 4.50 15.73 -31.73
N GLN A 527 5.72 16.10 -31.28
CA GLN A 527 6.97 15.80 -32.01
C GLN A 527 8.20 15.51 -31.13
N GLY A 528 7.99 14.92 -29.95
CA GLY A 528 9.08 14.63 -29.00
C GLY A 528 9.07 15.55 -27.78
N LEU A 529 9.57 15.05 -26.65
CA LEU A 529 9.48 15.71 -25.35
C LEU A 529 10.50 16.85 -25.26
N THR A 530 10.04 18.09 -25.46
CA THR A 530 10.83 19.28 -25.11
C THR A 530 10.45 19.73 -23.71
N VAL A 531 11.39 19.67 -22.75
CA VAL A 531 11.20 20.21 -21.40
C VAL A 531 11.85 21.58 -21.34
N ALA A 532 11.04 22.64 -21.37
CA ALA A 532 11.50 24.00 -21.12
C ALA A 532 11.33 24.33 -19.63
N LEU A 533 12.43 24.60 -18.93
CA LEU A 533 12.40 25.14 -17.57
C LEU A 533 12.66 26.65 -17.65
N THR A 534 11.64 27.45 -17.40
CA THR A 534 11.76 28.91 -17.29
C THR A 534 11.60 29.33 -15.84
N GLY A 535 12.55 30.10 -15.31
CA GLY A 535 12.50 30.66 -13.96
C GLY A 535 12.89 32.13 -13.93
N ARG A 536 12.26 32.89 -13.02
CA ARG A 536 12.68 34.25 -12.65
C ARG A 536 13.57 34.16 -11.41
N MET A 537 14.77 34.74 -11.46
CA MET A 537 15.57 35.02 -10.26
C MET A 537 15.49 36.51 -9.94
N ALA A 538 14.99 36.87 -8.76
CA ALA A 538 15.20 38.17 -8.17
C ALA A 538 16.31 38.05 -7.11
N LEU A 539 17.41 38.79 -7.29
CA LEU A 539 18.45 38.93 -6.26
C LEU A 539 18.00 40.02 -5.29
N GLY A 540 17.44 39.63 -4.15
CA GLY A 540 17.12 40.57 -3.07
C GLY A 540 18.37 40.94 -2.29
N SER A 541 18.82 42.20 -2.40
CA SER A 541 19.70 42.82 -1.40
C SER A 541 18.84 43.46 -0.32
N SER A 542 19.03 43.07 0.94
CA SER A 542 18.28 43.60 2.07
C SER A 542 18.54 45.09 2.29
N GLY A 543 17.47 45.89 2.28
CA GLY A 543 17.41 47.20 2.92
C GLY A 543 17.40 48.39 1.97
N TYR A 544 16.21 48.79 1.50
CA TYR A 544 15.70 50.16 1.30
C TYR A 544 14.22 50.05 0.86
N PRO A 545 13.35 51.04 1.13
CA PRO A 545 11.91 50.93 0.86
C PRO A 545 11.62 50.97 -0.65
N GLU A 546 10.66 50.16 -1.09
CA GLU A 546 10.24 50.01 -2.49
C GLU A 546 9.78 51.34 -3.12
N PRO A 547 10.19 51.68 -4.36
CA PRO A 547 9.50 52.66 -5.17
C PRO A 547 8.37 52.00 -6.00
N PRO A 548 7.37 52.76 -6.48
CA PRO A 548 6.20 52.20 -7.12
C PRO A 548 6.51 51.63 -8.51
N LEU A 549 5.80 50.55 -8.85
CA LEU A 549 5.89 49.78 -10.10
C LEU A 549 5.75 50.66 -11.36
N PRO A 550 6.59 50.48 -12.40
CA PRO A 550 6.31 51.05 -13.71
C PRO A 550 5.28 50.19 -14.47
N THR A 551 4.42 50.89 -15.19
CA THR A 551 3.41 50.35 -16.11
C THR A 551 4.02 49.69 -17.34
N ALA A 552 3.20 48.81 -17.94
CA ALA A 552 3.48 47.92 -19.06
C ALA A 552 4.38 48.51 -20.17
N GLY A 553 5.50 47.85 -20.43
CA GLY A 553 6.35 48.04 -21.59
C GLY A 553 7.11 46.74 -21.88
N GLU A 554 7.10 46.34 -23.14
CA GLU A 554 7.56 45.06 -23.70
C GLU A 554 8.87 44.52 -23.11
N SER A 555 8.84 43.29 -22.57
CA SER A 555 10.06 42.54 -22.23
C SER A 555 10.26 41.39 -23.21
N SER A 556 11.29 41.49 -24.04
CA SER A 556 11.74 40.43 -24.94
C SER A 556 12.13 39.18 -24.15
N TRP A 557 11.47 38.06 -24.42
CA TRP A 557 11.82 36.76 -23.84
C TRP A 557 13.07 36.20 -24.52
N ARG A 558 14.11 35.85 -23.75
CA ARG A 558 15.21 35.00 -24.25
C ARG A 558 15.09 33.62 -23.62
N SER A 559 14.65 32.65 -24.41
CA SER A 559 14.68 31.23 -24.05
C SER A 559 16.07 30.68 -24.31
N LEU A 560 16.64 29.96 -23.34
CA LEU A 560 17.77 29.07 -23.58
C LEU A 560 17.18 27.69 -23.95
N GLY A 561 16.96 27.45 -25.24
CA GLY A 561 16.54 26.14 -25.73
C GLY A 561 17.73 25.21 -25.84
N LEU A 562 17.80 24.17 -25.02
CA LEU A 562 18.66 23.02 -25.28
C LEU A 562 17.89 22.07 -26.20
N ASN A 563 18.25 22.06 -27.48
CA ASN A 563 17.68 21.14 -28.45
C ASN A 563 18.53 19.86 -28.45
N PHE A 564 17.91 18.72 -28.11
CA PHE A 564 18.54 17.41 -28.24
C PHE A 564 17.92 16.73 -29.45
N ASP A 565 18.72 16.53 -30.50
CA ASP A 565 18.31 15.79 -31.68
C ASP A 565 18.42 14.29 -31.39
N TYR A 566 17.29 13.56 -31.54
CA TYR A 566 17.15 12.18 -31.12
C TYR A 566 17.04 11.25 -32.33
N GLU A 567 18.17 10.83 -32.87
CA GLU A 567 18.27 9.61 -33.65
C GLU A 567 19.20 8.60 -32.96
N ASN A 568 18.59 7.50 -32.49
CA ASN A 568 19.22 6.19 -32.22
C ASN A 568 20.10 5.96 -30.98
N LYS A 569 19.93 6.63 -29.83
CA LYS A 569 20.50 6.14 -28.55
C LYS A 569 19.57 6.31 -27.34
N ARG A 570 19.23 5.19 -26.68
CA ARG A 570 18.50 5.16 -25.41
C ARG A 570 19.35 5.79 -24.30
N ILE A 571 18.79 6.78 -23.60
CA ILE A 571 19.25 7.15 -22.25
C ILE A 571 18.60 6.12 -21.31
N SER A 572 19.40 5.37 -20.54
CA SER A 572 18.84 4.49 -19.51
C SER A 572 18.23 5.33 -18.39
N SER A 573 17.27 4.77 -17.67
CA SER A 573 16.57 5.38 -16.52
C SER A 573 17.47 5.85 -15.37
N ASP A 574 18.79 5.72 -15.51
CA ASP A 574 19.76 5.76 -14.42
C ASP A 574 20.74 6.92 -14.58
N THR A 575 20.34 8.02 -15.22
CA THR A 575 21.21 9.20 -15.38
C THR A 575 20.81 10.30 -14.40
N PHE A 576 21.72 10.67 -13.50
CA PHE A 576 21.53 11.77 -12.55
C PHE A 576 22.04 13.08 -13.15
N VAL A 577 21.25 14.15 -13.01
CA VAL A 577 21.64 15.51 -13.40
C VAL A 577 21.59 16.40 -12.16
N GLY A 578 22.77 16.84 -11.70
CA GLY A 578 22.92 17.72 -10.53
C GLY A 578 23.47 19.09 -10.91
N TRP A 579 23.04 20.12 -10.18
CA TRP A 579 23.54 21.50 -10.32
C TRP A 579 24.23 21.93 -9.02
N GLY A 580 25.46 22.43 -9.11
CA GLY A 580 26.22 22.86 -7.94
C GLY A 580 27.01 24.14 -8.19
N ARG A 581 27.09 25.00 -7.16
CA ARG A 581 27.89 26.22 -7.18
C ARG A 581 29.11 26.05 -6.26
N ARG A 582 30.32 26.30 -6.77
CA ARG A 582 31.55 26.29 -5.96
C ARG A 582 32.22 27.66 -6.02
N GLY A 583 32.52 28.23 -4.86
CA GLY A 583 33.21 29.50 -4.74
C GLY A 583 34.61 29.33 -4.17
N TRP A 584 35.57 30.10 -4.67
CA TRP A 584 36.87 30.28 -4.03
C TRP A 584 37.26 31.76 -4.09
N LYS A 585 38.00 32.20 -3.08
CA LYS A 585 38.56 33.56 -2.97
C LYS A 585 40.06 33.46 -3.17
N ASP A 586 40.55 34.18 -4.17
CA ASP A 586 41.97 34.41 -4.38
C ASP A 586 42.18 35.91 -4.63
N GLY A 587 43.15 36.51 -3.94
CA GLY A 587 43.51 37.92 -4.10
C GLY A 587 42.38 38.96 -3.87
N GLY A 588 41.34 38.64 -3.08
CA GLY A 588 40.25 39.58 -2.78
C GLY A 588 39.08 39.58 -3.77
N GLU A 589 39.18 38.87 -4.90
CA GLU A 589 38.05 38.62 -5.79
C GLU A 589 37.35 37.30 -5.46
N SER A 590 36.02 37.32 -5.41
CA SER A 590 35.21 36.11 -5.25
C SER A 590 34.83 35.59 -6.63
N ARG A 591 35.36 34.42 -7.00
CA ARG A 591 34.99 33.76 -8.26
C ARG A 591 34.02 32.61 -7.98
N HIS A 592 32.95 32.55 -8.76
CA HIS A 592 31.91 31.54 -8.64
C HIS A 592 31.82 30.73 -9.92
N TRP A 593 31.71 29.42 -9.76
CA TRP A 593 31.52 28.48 -10.86
C TRP A 593 30.20 27.75 -10.69
N ASN A 594 29.46 27.61 -11.78
CA ASN A 594 28.30 26.73 -11.86
C ASN A 594 28.73 25.45 -12.57
N CYS A 595 28.48 24.29 -11.97
CA CYS A 595 28.81 23.00 -12.56
C CYS A 595 27.54 22.19 -12.77
N LEU A 596 27.39 21.63 -13.98
CA LEU A 596 26.38 20.65 -14.32
C LEU A 596 27.06 19.28 -14.32
N VAL A 597 26.65 18.41 -13.39
CA VAL A 597 27.20 17.06 -13.30
C VAL A 597 26.17 16.09 -13.87
N ILE A 598 26.57 15.36 -14.90
CA ILE A 598 25.78 14.27 -15.51
C ILE A 598 26.55 12.98 -15.25
N ALA A 599 25.99 12.08 -14.45
CA ALA A 599 26.63 10.80 -14.12
C ALA A 599 25.64 9.64 -14.11
N PRO A 600 26.06 8.42 -14.49
CA PRO A 600 25.25 7.22 -14.32
C PRO A 600 25.09 6.88 -12.83
N ALA A 601 23.92 6.39 -12.42
CA ALA A 601 23.49 6.20 -11.03
C ALA A 601 24.39 5.25 -10.23
N GLU A 602 25.15 4.39 -10.90
CA GLU A 602 26.12 3.48 -10.28
C GLU A 602 27.35 4.21 -9.67
N SER A 603 27.47 5.53 -9.86
CA SER A 603 28.65 6.31 -9.45
C SER A 603 28.52 7.01 -8.09
N TYR A 604 27.45 6.76 -7.31
CA TYR A 604 27.26 7.45 -6.03
C TYR A 604 28.21 6.90 -4.96
N VAL A 605 29.31 7.61 -4.74
CA VAL A 605 30.32 7.25 -3.73
C VAL A 605 30.21 8.21 -2.54
N HIS A 606 30.10 7.64 -1.33
CA HIS A 606 30.05 8.35 -0.06
C HIS A 606 31.18 9.40 0.07
N PRO A 607 30.97 10.60 0.66
CA PRO A 607 31.94 11.70 0.65
C PRO A 607 33.29 11.40 1.31
N LEU A 608 33.41 10.31 2.08
CA LEU A 608 34.67 9.84 2.66
C LEU A 608 35.58 9.08 1.67
N PHE A 609 35.06 8.61 0.53
CA PHE A 609 35.82 7.87 -0.48
C PHE A 609 36.35 8.74 -1.63
N GLY A 610 35.88 9.99 -1.75
CA GLY A 610 36.33 10.93 -2.78
C GLY A 610 37.80 11.33 -2.65
N SER A 611 38.37 11.32 -1.43
CA SER A 611 39.79 11.60 -1.22
C SER A 611 40.70 10.45 -1.65
N LEU A 612 40.23 9.20 -1.52
CA LEU A 612 40.98 8.00 -1.87
C LEU A 612 40.99 7.76 -3.39
N ALA A 613 39.87 8.01 -4.07
CA ALA A 613 39.80 7.89 -5.54
C ALA A 613 40.67 8.92 -6.27
N ALA A 614 40.81 10.13 -5.71
CA ALA A 614 41.72 11.16 -6.21
C ALA A 614 43.20 10.79 -6.01
N GLN A 615 43.53 10.06 -4.94
CA GLN A 615 44.90 9.55 -4.69
C GLN A 615 45.25 8.33 -5.55
N LEU A 616 44.25 7.56 -6.02
CA LEU A 616 44.44 6.32 -6.78
C LEU A 616 44.34 6.49 -8.31
N GLY A 617 44.16 7.71 -8.81
CA GLY A 617 44.26 8.00 -10.25
C GLY A 617 43.21 7.35 -11.14
N LEU A 618 41.99 7.12 -10.64
CA LEU A 618 40.89 6.58 -11.43
C LEU A 618 40.26 7.68 -12.29
N GLY A 619 40.16 7.44 -13.61
CA GLY A 619 39.70 8.43 -14.58
C GLY A 619 38.20 8.68 -14.52
N TYR A 620 37.81 9.94 -14.40
CA TYR A 620 36.42 10.39 -14.48
C TYR A 620 36.23 11.28 -15.72
N ARG A 621 35.01 11.28 -16.28
CA ARG A 621 34.62 12.19 -17.37
C ARG A 621 34.03 13.45 -16.75
N PHE A 622 34.63 14.59 -17.05
CA PHE A 622 34.09 15.91 -16.69
C PHE A 622 33.77 16.68 -17.96
N VAL A 623 32.60 17.31 -17.99
CA VAL A 623 32.29 18.37 -18.96
C VAL A 623 32.50 19.69 -18.24
N TRP A 624 33.35 20.56 -18.79
CA TRP A 624 33.64 21.85 -18.21
C TRP A 624 33.12 22.99 -19.10
N MET A 625 32.61 24.03 -18.47
CA MET A 625 32.19 25.27 -19.11
C MET A 625 32.87 26.44 -18.44
N GLU A 626 33.62 27.23 -19.21
CA GLU A 626 34.18 28.50 -18.76
C GLU A 626 33.29 29.64 -19.26
N GLY A 627 32.85 30.49 -18.35
CA GLY A 627 32.19 31.76 -18.67
C GLY A 627 33.11 32.92 -18.31
N ARG A 628 33.41 33.80 -19.27
CA ARG A 628 34.03 35.10 -18.97
C ARG A 628 32.99 36.20 -19.09
N HIS A 629 32.97 37.07 -18.07
CA HIS A 629 32.19 38.30 -18.10
C HIS A 629 33.10 39.43 -18.59
N GLY A 630 32.81 39.98 -19.76
CA GLY A 630 33.51 41.15 -20.29
C GLY A 630 32.54 42.32 -20.41
N PHE A 631 32.93 43.48 -19.87
CA PHE A 631 32.27 44.75 -20.19
C PHE A 631 32.86 45.29 -21.49
N ARG A 632 32.02 45.58 -22.48
CA ARG A 632 32.38 46.45 -23.62
C ARG A 632 31.88 47.86 -23.35
N GLU A 633 32.64 48.86 -23.80
CA GLU A 633 32.48 50.31 -23.52
C GLU A 633 31.15 50.97 -23.95
N HIS A 634 30.15 50.19 -24.39
CA HIS A 634 28.82 50.71 -24.78
C HIS A 634 27.66 50.06 -24.03
N GLY A 635 27.87 49.63 -22.78
CA GLY A 635 26.76 49.36 -21.84
C GLY A 635 25.94 48.10 -22.12
N GLN A 636 26.42 47.16 -22.94
CA GLN A 636 25.83 45.83 -23.06
C GLN A 636 26.72 44.78 -22.39
N SER A 637 26.19 44.12 -21.37
CA SER A 637 26.80 42.92 -20.80
C SER A 637 26.33 41.68 -21.56
N GLY A 638 27.27 40.82 -21.93
CA GLY A 638 27.00 39.56 -22.60
C GLY A 638 27.87 38.45 -22.03
N TRP A 639 27.24 37.32 -21.71
CA TRP A 639 27.96 36.12 -21.32
C TRP A 639 28.38 35.36 -22.58
N THR A 640 29.67 35.06 -22.68
CA THR A 640 30.17 34.16 -23.72
C THR A 640 30.66 32.89 -23.03
N TYR A 641 30.12 31.74 -23.41
CA TYR A 641 30.53 30.44 -22.87
C TYR A 641 31.37 29.71 -23.91
N ARG A 642 32.50 29.14 -23.50
CA ARG A 642 33.22 28.16 -24.30
C ARG A 642 32.99 26.77 -23.70
N LEU A 643 32.55 25.85 -24.57
CA LEU A 643 32.46 24.43 -24.25
C LEU A 643 33.76 23.77 -24.74
N ALA A 644 34.52 23.18 -23.83
CA ALA A 644 35.67 22.36 -24.19
C ALA A 644 35.43 20.92 -23.73
N LEU A 645 35.43 19.99 -24.68
CA LEU A 645 35.35 18.55 -24.43
C LEU A 645 36.77 17.99 -24.46
N GLN A 646 37.28 17.58 -23.30
CA GLN A 646 38.59 16.92 -23.23
C GLN A 646 38.40 15.40 -23.21
N LEU A 647 38.82 14.74 -24.30
CA LEU A 647 38.93 13.29 -24.37
C LEU A 647 40.39 12.91 -24.07
N GLY A 648 40.66 12.47 -22.84
CA GLY A 648 41.99 12.04 -22.45
C GLY A 648 42.25 10.57 -22.76
N SER A 649 43.25 10.28 -23.60
CA SER A 649 43.99 9.01 -23.58
C SER A 649 45.43 9.26 -23.08
N ARG A 650 45.96 8.33 -22.29
CA ARG A 650 47.24 8.42 -21.55
C ARG A 650 48.45 8.87 -22.39
N GLY A 651 49.29 9.75 -21.82
CA GLY A 651 50.69 10.01 -22.21
C GLY A 651 51.33 11.09 -21.31
N PRO A 652 52.63 11.00 -20.94
CA PRO A 652 53.21 11.80 -19.85
C PRO A 652 53.85 13.13 -20.30
N ALA A 653 54.07 13.97 -19.29
CA ALA A 653 54.79 15.24 -19.26
C ALA A 653 53.99 16.51 -19.61
N TRP A 654 53.91 17.39 -18.61
CA TRP A 654 53.62 18.81 -18.74
C TRP A 654 54.91 19.59 -18.46
N SER A 655 55.23 20.58 -19.29
CA SER A 655 55.92 21.82 -18.90
C SER A 655 55.61 22.93 -19.92
N PRO A 656 55.83 24.18 -19.52
CA PRO A 656 54.85 25.09 -18.91
C PRO A 656 53.74 25.58 -19.85
#